data_AF-A0A395SNF7-F1
#
_entry.id   AF-A0A395SNF7-F1
#
_cell.length_a   1.000
_cell.length_b   1.000
_cell.length_c   1.000
_cell.angle_alpha   90.00
_cell.angle_beta   90.00
_cell.angle_gamma   90.00
#
_symmetry.space_group_name_H-M   'P 1'
#
loop_
_entity.id
_entity.type
_entity.pdbx_description
1 polymer ?
#
loop_
_entity_poly.entity_id
_entity_poly.type
_entity_poly.pdbx_seq_one_letter_code
_entity_poly.pdbx_strand_id
1 'polypeptide(L)'
;MADSADDPEVIVAVVALIVSLVALAATFMQVMQQYYASAAGYAQCNEKVMGKWALSKTRRFSWDELRFEVEFEAPVIFVSPPDNEHGPILGAEIHFLDGSEKSLENTCSELDINLRQEYAAKTRRERIHTADNERASWTLLLSAVQRMEHESEKWQKTQYGEIHKQIGPPNAQEQKLNLPSEPPGLYEAHTMTVALQRKRKSWDTMPATVLRPYATTTICHLIEMLAALGIYWKEFDRRRDRYRAEGNGFMVVGEKVADLGLMFTFSIYGRSRFEHNRVIPVDQVKELCFGYVSTIYSVTLDQRRLQFPEDDPENLAFLQLATRGEISQTLIRIGCNTNAVRAFQDTGKHTSHLFPVSFEILGMLSRTFHIKNSMFTHIPNPTSDRWDKQSVSLVKVMEAYYELVGVPPPGGARRNPVIIDKIKKHIEQILDNSKDGDMVEKMLKLKALHEAIDDCDQVLTAKEPAGVITPFAEQMGIKVQETEVQQKRREIVQDVLRSHIQEVLRLLNDGEDRSSDGQSLRADYSPATGQPRVALLGFEDMHEASPDDRQLKFMEVYFHVIRKKVVPRAADSTDRRTSIGGAPAGFAFRRAGTGRTQASSMRGMERGSSPPPPVPAPRLQTSVENIPLNTLTNNRLSISSRPGSAVSEAYSTVSDAPKRLEVPLYGQEVSHDDAWCTLIFRMICWLMLHDFIFANTKDIDFA
;
A
#
# COMPACT_ATOMS: atom_id res chain seq x y z
N MET A 1 43.96 99.94 -5.40
CA MET A 1 43.12 99.27 -4.40
C MET A 1 41.68 99.49 -4.80
N ALA A 2 41.00 98.42 -5.18
CA ALA A 2 39.56 98.36 -5.37
C ALA A 2 39.16 97.00 -4.81
N ASP A 3 38.35 96.99 -3.76
CA ASP A 3 37.98 95.74 -3.09
C ASP A 3 37.12 94.89 -4.01
N SER A 4 37.58 93.67 -4.28
CA SER A 4 36.73 92.58 -4.73
C SER A 4 35.89 92.13 -3.54
N ALA A 5 34.78 92.81 -3.30
CA ALA A 5 33.76 92.32 -2.38
C ALA A 5 33.14 91.05 -2.98
N ASP A 6 33.52 89.88 -2.46
CA ASP A 6 32.75 88.67 -2.65
C ASP A 6 31.36 88.92 -2.03
N ASP A 7 30.32 88.97 -2.88
CA ASP A 7 28.97 89.26 -2.42
C ASP A 7 28.54 88.21 -1.38
N PRO A 8 28.22 88.62 -0.13
CA PRO A 8 27.80 87.68 0.91
C PRO A 8 26.52 86.95 0.51
N GLU A 9 25.68 87.55 -0.33
CA GLU A 9 24.50 86.92 -0.93
C GLU A 9 24.86 85.76 -1.85
N VAL A 10 25.95 85.87 -2.63
CA VAL A 10 26.43 84.78 -3.51
C VAL A 10 26.99 83.64 -2.68
N ILE A 11 27.77 83.94 -1.62
CA ILE A 11 28.27 82.91 -0.70
C ILE A 11 27.10 82.18 -0.02
N VAL A 12 26.10 82.92 0.49
CA VAL A 12 24.90 82.33 1.10
C VAL A 12 24.10 81.50 0.09
N ALA A 13 23.94 81.96 -1.15
CA ALA A 13 23.25 81.20 -2.20
C ALA A 13 23.99 79.89 -2.57
N VAL A 14 25.32 79.93 -2.68
CA VAL A 14 26.15 78.72 -2.93
C VAL A 14 26.07 77.75 -1.76
N VAL A 15 26.15 78.23 -0.52
CA VAL A 15 26.00 77.38 0.69
C VAL A 15 24.60 76.77 0.74
N ALA A 16 23.54 77.55 0.48
CA ALA A 16 22.17 77.06 0.43
C ALA A 16 21.96 76.01 -0.67
N LEU A 17 22.57 76.18 -1.85
CA LEU A 17 22.56 75.21 -2.93
C LEU A 17 23.24 73.89 -2.52
N ILE A 18 24.42 73.96 -1.88
CA ILE A 18 25.15 72.79 -1.38
C ILE A 18 24.33 72.04 -0.33
N VAL A 19 23.76 72.75 0.65
CA VAL A 19 22.89 72.15 1.68
C VAL A 19 21.66 71.51 1.05
N SER A 20 21.06 72.13 0.03
CA SER A 20 19.92 71.59 -0.70
C SER A 20 20.28 70.33 -1.51
N LEU A 21 21.47 70.29 -2.13
CA LEU A 21 21.99 69.12 -2.83
C LEU A 21 22.28 67.95 -1.87
N VAL A 22 22.85 68.21 -0.70
CA VAL A 22 23.10 67.20 0.33
C VAL A 22 21.77 66.68 0.91
N ALA A 23 20.80 67.56 1.16
CA ALA A 23 19.46 67.16 1.58
C ALA A 23 18.73 66.33 0.51
N LEU A 24 18.83 66.71 -0.76
CA LEU A 24 18.28 65.95 -1.88
C LEU A 24 18.94 64.57 -2.00
N ALA A 25 20.26 64.47 -1.89
CA ALA A 25 20.97 63.20 -1.91
C ALA A 25 20.59 62.29 -0.72
N ALA A 26 20.44 62.87 0.48
CA ALA A 26 20.01 62.14 1.68
C ALA A 26 18.57 61.62 1.55
N THR A 27 17.62 62.46 1.10
CA THR A 27 16.23 62.04 0.85
C THR A 27 16.13 61.00 -0.26
N PHE A 28 16.92 61.12 -1.34
CA PHE A 28 17.00 60.11 -2.39
C PHE A 28 17.52 58.77 -1.85
N MET A 29 18.58 58.77 -1.02
CA MET A 29 19.07 57.55 -0.36
C MET A 29 18.03 56.95 0.60
N GLN A 30 17.30 57.77 1.37
CA GLN A 30 16.24 57.29 2.26
C GLN A 30 15.10 56.63 1.48
N VAL A 31 14.63 57.26 0.40
CA VAL A 31 13.62 56.69 -0.50
C VAL A 31 14.12 55.40 -1.15
N MET A 32 15.36 55.38 -1.65
CA MET A 32 15.96 54.17 -2.23
C MET A 32 16.09 53.04 -1.20
N GLN A 33 16.47 53.35 0.05
CA GLN A 33 16.52 52.40 1.16
C GLN A 33 15.13 51.85 1.49
N GLN A 34 14.08 52.69 1.49
CA GLN A 34 12.69 52.23 1.65
C GLN A 34 12.26 51.28 0.53
N TYR A 35 12.57 51.59 -0.73
CA TYR A 35 12.29 50.68 -1.86
C TYR A 35 13.04 49.34 -1.73
N TYR A 36 14.32 49.33 -1.35
CA TYR A 36 15.06 48.09 -1.12
C TYR A 36 14.56 47.30 0.10
N ALA A 37 14.11 47.98 1.16
CA ALA A 37 13.51 47.36 2.35
C ALA A 37 12.09 46.83 2.09
N SER A 38 11.37 47.35 1.09
CA SER A 38 10.01 46.91 0.76
C SER A 38 9.93 45.46 0.27
N ALA A 39 11.04 44.90 -0.23
CA ALA A 39 11.18 43.52 -0.66
C ALA A 39 11.27 42.53 0.53
N ALA A 40 10.21 42.48 1.34
CA ALA A 40 10.06 41.56 2.44
C ALA A 40 10.30 40.11 1.99
N GLY A 41 10.97 39.30 2.83
CA GLY A 41 11.27 37.91 2.52
C GLY A 41 12.40 37.65 1.53
N TYR A 42 13.00 38.66 0.89
CA TYR A 42 14.08 38.43 -0.08
C TYR A 42 15.27 37.63 0.49
N ALA A 43 15.55 37.81 1.78
CA ALA A 43 16.54 37.05 2.54
C ALA A 43 16.08 35.62 2.89
N GLN A 44 14.78 35.40 3.12
CA GLN A 44 14.20 34.09 3.44
C GLN A 44 14.03 33.18 2.22
N CYS A 45 14.06 33.73 1.01
CA CYS A 45 14.09 32.98 -0.24
C CYS A 45 15.50 32.90 -0.83
N ASN A 46 16.54 32.71 -0.01
CA ASN A 46 17.92 32.56 -0.48
C ASN A 46 18.30 31.07 -0.67
N GLU A 47 19.47 30.81 -1.23
CA GLU A 47 19.98 29.45 -1.49
C GLU A 47 20.23 28.64 -0.21
N LYS A 48 20.54 29.29 0.92
CA LYS A 48 20.64 28.61 2.22
C LYS A 48 19.29 28.07 2.69
N VAL A 49 18.19 28.75 2.40
CA VAL A 49 16.84 28.32 2.78
C VAL A 49 16.23 27.36 1.76
N MET A 50 16.29 27.68 0.46
CA MET A 50 15.57 26.94 -0.59
C MET A 50 16.45 26.00 -1.44
N GLY A 51 17.77 25.99 -1.25
CA GLY A 51 18.71 25.33 -2.17
C GLY A 51 18.61 25.92 -3.59
N LYS A 52 18.80 25.07 -4.60
CA LYS A 52 18.73 25.42 -6.04
C LYS A 52 17.44 26.13 -6.44
N TRP A 53 16.33 25.93 -5.73
CA TRP A 53 15.07 26.63 -5.99
C TRP A 53 15.13 28.15 -5.78
N ALA A 54 16.15 28.66 -5.06
CA ALA A 54 16.39 30.09 -4.95
C ALA A 54 16.67 30.78 -6.31
N LEU A 55 17.05 30.03 -7.34
CA LEU A 55 17.17 30.52 -8.72
C LEU A 55 15.82 30.98 -9.31
N SER A 56 14.69 30.48 -8.81
CA SER A 56 13.35 30.93 -9.21
C SER A 56 12.94 32.28 -8.62
N LYS A 57 13.71 32.80 -7.65
CA LYS A 57 13.36 34.05 -6.96
C LYS A 57 13.51 35.24 -7.90
N THR A 58 12.44 36.02 -8.02
CA THR A 58 12.42 37.28 -8.76
C THR A 58 11.87 38.41 -7.89
N ARG A 59 12.25 39.65 -8.21
CA ARG A 59 11.62 40.85 -7.64
C ARG A 59 10.70 41.43 -8.70
N ARG A 60 9.42 41.60 -8.36
CA ARG A 60 8.42 42.20 -9.24
C ARG A 60 8.04 43.56 -8.68
N PHE A 61 8.03 44.60 -9.50
CA PHE A 61 7.51 45.89 -9.07
C PHE A 61 5.99 45.90 -9.21
N SER A 62 5.31 46.21 -8.10
CA SER A 62 3.86 46.35 -8.02
C SER A 62 3.52 47.83 -8.20
N TRP A 63 2.91 48.18 -9.33
CA TRP A 63 2.58 49.58 -9.65
C TRP A 63 1.43 50.12 -8.81
N ASP A 64 0.51 49.24 -8.38
CA ASP A 64 -0.66 49.61 -7.59
C ASP A 64 -0.29 49.98 -6.14
N GLU A 65 0.68 49.26 -5.57
CA GLU A 65 1.19 49.49 -4.20
C GLU A 65 2.53 50.24 -4.15
N LEU A 66 3.09 50.58 -5.31
CA LEU A 66 4.40 51.25 -5.49
C LEU A 66 5.54 50.60 -4.68
N ARG A 67 5.64 49.26 -4.69
CA ARG A 67 6.67 48.51 -3.94
C ARG A 67 7.18 47.27 -4.68
N PHE A 68 8.26 46.67 -4.19
CA PHE A 68 8.78 45.41 -4.71
C PHE A 68 8.19 44.21 -3.96
N GLU A 69 7.51 43.34 -4.69
CA GLU A 69 7.10 42.01 -4.24
C GLU A 69 8.22 40.98 -4.51
N VAL A 70 8.35 39.99 -3.63
CA VAL A 70 9.28 38.87 -3.81
C VAL A 70 8.49 37.64 -4.24
N GLU A 71 8.65 37.26 -5.50
CA GLU A 71 8.04 36.04 -6.06
C GLU A 71 9.07 34.91 -6.14
N PHE A 72 8.63 33.68 -5.89
CA PHE A 72 9.46 32.47 -5.92
C PHE A 72 8.62 31.25 -6.33
N GLU A 73 9.25 30.17 -6.77
CA GLU A 73 8.58 28.89 -6.97
C GLU A 73 8.69 28.00 -5.72
N ALA A 74 7.62 27.28 -5.42
CA ALA A 74 7.58 26.23 -4.41
C ALA A 74 6.90 24.98 -4.98
N PRO A 75 7.29 23.78 -4.54
CA PRO A 75 6.76 22.54 -5.08
C PRO A 75 5.33 22.26 -4.59
N VAL A 76 4.48 21.78 -5.50
CA VAL A 76 3.28 21.01 -5.21
C VAL A 76 3.63 19.54 -5.44
N ILE A 77 3.59 18.74 -4.37
CA ILE A 77 4.09 17.36 -4.37
C ILE A 77 2.90 16.40 -4.21
N PHE A 78 2.85 15.36 -5.02
CA PHE A 78 1.78 14.36 -5.04
C PHE A 78 2.32 12.98 -5.47
N VAL A 79 1.47 11.95 -5.45
CA VAL A 79 1.85 10.58 -5.84
C VAL A 79 0.88 10.06 -6.90
N SER A 80 1.40 9.59 -8.03
CA SER A 80 0.62 9.08 -9.15
C SER A 80 1.38 7.99 -9.91
N PRO A 81 0.73 7.27 -10.84
CA PRO A 81 1.44 6.54 -11.89
C PRO A 81 2.42 7.46 -12.67
N PRO A 82 3.51 6.90 -13.22
CA PRO A 82 4.56 7.66 -13.92
C PRO A 82 4.16 8.12 -15.34
N ASP A 83 3.02 7.67 -15.84
CA ASP A 83 2.37 8.07 -17.10
C ASP A 83 1.25 9.11 -16.89
N ASN A 84 1.02 9.57 -15.65
CA ASN A 84 -0.09 10.48 -15.35
C ASN A 84 0.10 11.88 -15.95
N GLU A 85 -0.77 12.25 -16.90
CA GLU A 85 -0.82 13.57 -17.52
C GLU A 85 -1.59 14.63 -16.70
N HIS A 86 -2.34 14.24 -15.66
CA HIS A 86 -3.28 15.10 -14.95
C HIS A 86 -2.80 15.46 -13.54
N GLY A 87 -2.17 16.62 -13.41
CA GLY A 87 -1.62 17.13 -12.14
C GLY A 87 -2.57 18.08 -11.37
N PRO A 88 -2.32 18.33 -10.06
CA PRO A 88 -3.09 19.28 -9.25
C PRO A 88 -3.14 20.73 -9.77
N ILE A 89 -2.16 21.14 -10.58
CA ILE A 89 -2.10 22.43 -11.26
C ILE A 89 -2.43 22.21 -12.75
N LEU A 90 -3.54 22.76 -13.20
CA LEU A 90 -3.97 22.66 -14.59
C LEU A 90 -2.95 23.31 -15.54
N GLY A 91 -2.50 22.57 -16.55
CA GLY A 91 -1.59 23.06 -17.60
C GLY A 91 -0.12 23.25 -17.19
N ALA A 92 0.27 22.92 -15.95
CA ALA A 92 1.67 22.94 -15.53
C ALA A 92 2.36 21.58 -15.79
N GLU A 93 3.62 21.62 -16.22
CA GLU A 93 4.42 20.41 -16.44
C GLU A 93 4.59 19.60 -15.15
N ILE A 94 4.42 18.27 -15.26
CA ILE A 94 4.63 17.31 -14.18
C ILE A 94 6.05 16.75 -14.31
N HIS A 95 6.84 16.85 -13.25
CA HIS A 95 8.15 16.22 -13.16
C HIS A 95 8.07 15.02 -12.21
N PHE A 96 8.34 13.82 -12.72
CA PHE A 96 8.46 12.61 -11.90
C PHE A 96 9.83 12.52 -11.26
N LEU A 97 9.88 12.10 -9.99
CA LEU A 97 11.12 11.82 -9.27
C LEU A 97 11.50 10.36 -9.54
N ASP A 98 12.48 10.13 -10.42
CA ASP A 98 12.90 8.81 -10.89
C ASP A 98 14.38 8.47 -10.57
N GLY A 99 15.09 9.34 -9.86
CA GLY A 99 16.50 9.16 -9.48
C GLY A 99 17.51 9.44 -10.61
N SER A 100 17.06 9.83 -11.81
CA SER A 100 17.94 10.20 -12.93
C SER A 100 18.52 11.61 -12.79
N GLU A 101 19.66 11.86 -13.45
CA GLU A 101 20.29 13.19 -13.51
C GLU A 101 19.32 14.27 -14.04
N LYS A 102 18.55 13.94 -15.08
CA LYS A 102 17.52 14.81 -15.65
C LYS A 102 16.42 15.14 -14.63
N SER A 103 15.97 14.16 -13.84
CA SER A 103 14.96 14.41 -12.81
C SER A 103 15.52 15.26 -11.66
N LEU A 104 16.77 15.05 -11.24
CA LEU A 104 17.44 15.87 -10.22
C LEU A 104 17.51 17.34 -10.65
N GLU A 105 17.88 17.61 -11.91
CA GLU A 105 17.88 18.97 -12.48
C GLU A 105 16.47 19.58 -12.53
N ASN A 106 15.51 18.88 -13.12
CA ASN A 106 14.13 19.35 -13.28
C ASN A 106 13.44 19.62 -11.92
N THR A 107 13.75 18.83 -10.89
CA THR A 107 13.23 18.98 -9.53
C THR A 107 14.10 19.85 -8.61
N CYS A 108 15.22 20.39 -9.14
CA CYS A 108 16.19 21.20 -8.42
C CYS A 108 16.62 20.57 -7.08
N SER A 109 16.95 19.27 -7.14
CA SER A 109 17.28 18.40 -6.01
C SER A 109 18.64 17.71 -6.18
N GLU A 110 19.10 17.00 -5.16
CA GLU A 110 20.45 16.39 -5.10
C GLU A 110 20.42 15.04 -4.38
N LEU A 111 21.18 14.03 -4.86
CA LEU A 111 21.21 12.70 -4.23
C LEU A 111 21.88 12.68 -2.85
N ASP A 112 22.90 13.52 -2.66
CA ASP A 112 23.73 13.52 -1.46
C ASP A 112 23.54 14.79 -0.64
N ILE A 113 22.55 14.78 0.25
CA ILE A 113 22.46 15.75 1.34
C ILE A 113 23.47 15.34 2.40
N ASN A 114 24.74 15.62 2.13
CA ASN A 114 25.84 15.18 2.98
C ASN A 114 25.97 16.09 4.22
N LEU A 115 24.94 16.07 5.08
CA LEU A 115 24.87 16.85 6.33
C LEU A 115 26.14 16.72 7.17
N ARG A 116 26.83 15.57 7.09
CA ARG A 116 28.10 15.32 7.79
C ARG A 116 29.29 16.05 7.17
N GLN A 117 29.35 16.19 5.84
CA GLN A 117 30.37 17.01 5.17
C GLN A 117 30.05 18.50 5.30
N GLU A 118 28.78 18.93 5.18
CA GLU A 118 28.38 20.31 5.49
C GLU A 118 28.75 20.68 6.95
N TYR A 119 28.47 19.80 7.92
CA TYR A 119 28.86 19.98 9.32
C TYR A 119 30.39 19.95 9.54
N ALA A 120 31.14 19.19 8.73
CA ALA A 120 32.60 19.23 8.75
C ALA A 120 33.17 20.53 8.14
N ALA A 121 32.50 21.11 7.14
CA ALA A 121 32.87 22.40 6.55
C ALA A 121 32.55 23.60 7.46
N LYS A 122 31.49 23.50 8.28
CA LYS A 122 31.11 24.52 9.27
C LYS A 122 32.22 24.81 10.28
N THR A 123 32.36 26.07 10.67
CA THR A 123 33.34 26.55 11.66
C THR A 123 33.02 26.07 13.07
N ARG A 124 33.97 26.18 14.01
CA ARG A 124 33.79 25.73 15.41
C ARG A 124 32.61 26.40 16.14
N ARG A 125 32.16 27.58 15.70
CA ARG A 125 30.94 28.24 16.23
C ARG A 125 29.65 27.70 15.59
N GLU A 126 29.68 27.41 14.29
CA GLU A 126 28.53 26.87 13.53
C GLU A 126 28.30 25.37 13.79
N ARG A 127 29.29 24.65 14.30
CA ARG A 127 29.17 23.26 14.79
C ARG A 127 28.46 23.12 16.14
N ILE A 128 27.86 24.18 16.68
CA ILE A 128 27.10 24.13 17.95
C ILE A 128 25.61 24.36 17.66
N HIS A 129 25.03 23.53 16.80
CA HIS A 129 23.58 23.41 16.63
C HIS A 129 23.23 21.96 16.26
N THR A 130 22.43 21.30 17.09
CA THR A 130 21.97 19.91 16.90
C THR A 130 20.77 19.78 15.93
N ALA A 131 20.38 20.88 15.28
CA ALA A 131 19.49 20.89 14.13
C ALA A 131 19.85 22.09 13.24
N ASP A 132 20.20 21.82 11.97
CA ASP A 132 20.19 22.85 10.94
C ASP A 132 18.76 23.03 10.46
N ASN A 133 18.07 24.00 11.05
CA ASN A 133 16.67 24.30 10.78
C ASN A 133 16.52 25.49 9.81
N GLU A 134 17.60 25.92 9.14
CA GLU A 134 17.57 27.06 8.20
C GLU A 134 16.98 26.67 6.84
N ARG A 135 17.20 25.43 6.38
CA ARG A 135 16.62 24.92 5.11
C ARG A 135 15.12 24.65 5.22
N ALA A 136 14.43 24.79 4.08
CA ALA A 136 13.07 24.35 3.89
C ALA A 136 13.03 22.82 3.76
N SER A 137 12.30 22.14 4.66
CA SER A 137 12.29 20.68 4.84
C SER A 137 11.91 19.87 3.60
N TRP A 138 11.15 20.46 2.66
CA TRP A 138 10.79 19.77 1.42
C TRP A 138 12.00 19.50 0.51
N THR A 139 13.09 20.27 0.62
CA THR A 139 14.36 19.97 -0.09
C THR A 139 14.88 18.60 0.32
N LEU A 140 14.84 18.33 1.64
CA LEU A 140 15.24 17.04 2.23
C LEU A 140 14.33 15.90 1.75
N LEU A 141 13.02 16.15 1.64
CA LEU A 141 12.05 15.17 1.14
C LEU A 141 12.28 14.82 -0.33
N LEU A 142 12.41 15.80 -1.23
CA LEU A 142 12.63 15.54 -2.66
C LEU A 142 13.93 14.74 -2.89
N SER A 143 15.02 15.14 -2.23
CA SER A 143 16.28 14.41 -2.28
C SER A 143 16.20 13.00 -1.69
N ALA A 144 15.46 12.79 -0.60
CA ALA A 144 15.26 11.45 -0.01
C ALA A 144 14.52 10.51 -0.99
N VAL A 145 13.53 11.03 -1.71
CA VAL A 145 12.78 10.30 -2.75
C VAL A 145 13.65 10.02 -3.98
N GLN A 146 14.40 11.00 -4.49
CA GLN A 146 15.32 10.78 -5.61
C GLN A 146 16.40 9.74 -5.28
N ARG A 147 16.94 9.80 -4.05
CA ARG A 147 17.86 8.80 -3.51
C ARG A 147 17.21 7.42 -3.42
N MET A 148 15.95 7.33 -3.01
CA MET A 148 15.21 6.06 -2.94
C MET A 148 15.13 5.37 -4.30
N GLU A 149 14.70 6.07 -5.35
CA GLU A 149 14.64 5.47 -6.69
C GLU A 149 16.05 5.13 -7.20
N HIS A 150 17.01 6.05 -7.08
CA HIS A 150 18.39 5.83 -7.54
C HIS A 150 19.09 4.64 -6.84
N GLU A 151 19.03 4.56 -5.50
CA GLU A 151 19.67 3.47 -4.74
C GLU A 151 18.96 2.13 -4.98
N SER A 152 17.63 2.12 -5.09
CA SER A 152 16.86 0.87 -5.31
C SER A 152 17.04 0.31 -6.73
N GLU A 153 16.98 1.15 -7.76
CA GLU A 153 17.23 0.74 -9.15
C GLU A 153 18.66 0.20 -9.31
N LYS A 154 19.65 0.93 -8.78
CA LYS A 154 21.06 0.51 -8.79
C LYS A 154 21.29 -0.80 -8.05
N TRP A 155 20.68 -0.97 -6.87
CA TRP A 155 20.75 -2.23 -6.11
C TRP A 155 20.18 -3.39 -6.92
N GLN A 156 18.99 -3.22 -7.52
CA GLN A 156 18.32 -4.28 -8.27
C GLN A 156 19.09 -4.66 -9.54
N LYS A 157 19.60 -3.68 -10.31
CA LYS A 157 20.51 -3.92 -11.44
C LYS A 157 21.78 -4.66 -11.02
N THR A 158 22.30 -4.40 -9.82
CA THR A 158 23.44 -5.15 -9.25
C THR A 158 23.07 -6.60 -8.97
N GLN A 159 21.88 -6.88 -8.40
CA GLN A 159 21.44 -8.27 -8.17
C GLN A 159 21.31 -9.06 -9.48
N TYR A 160 20.74 -8.45 -10.52
CA TYR A 160 20.66 -9.03 -11.87
C TYR A 160 22.04 -9.28 -12.48
N GLY A 161 22.98 -8.34 -12.30
CA GLY A 161 24.37 -8.51 -12.71
C GLY A 161 25.08 -9.70 -12.06
N GLU A 162 24.82 -9.98 -10.77
CA GLU A 162 25.36 -11.18 -10.11
C GLU A 162 24.70 -12.47 -10.62
N ILE A 163 23.36 -12.47 -10.79
CA ILE A 163 22.61 -13.60 -11.37
C ILE A 163 23.18 -13.99 -12.75
N HIS A 164 23.44 -13.02 -13.63
CA HIS A 164 24.03 -13.27 -14.95
C HIS A 164 25.47 -13.79 -14.87
N LYS A 165 26.30 -13.34 -13.91
CA LYS A 165 27.65 -13.89 -13.71
C LYS A 165 27.61 -15.36 -13.27
N GLN A 166 26.60 -15.74 -12.49
CA GLN A 166 26.43 -17.12 -12.00
C GLN A 166 25.92 -18.07 -13.09
N ILE A 167 25.00 -17.60 -13.94
CA ILE A 167 24.44 -18.39 -15.06
C ILE A 167 25.42 -18.49 -16.25
N GLY A 168 26.23 -17.46 -16.48
CA GLY A 168 27.11 -17.36 -17.65
C GLY A 168 26.43 -16.72 -18.87
N PRO A 169 27.10 -16.68 -20.04
CA PRO A 169 26.56 -16.05 -21.24
C PRO A 169 25.36 -16.83 -21.84
N PRO A 170 24.54 -16.19 -22.70
CA PRO A 170 23.34 -16.76 -23.30
C PRO A 170 23.49 -18.11 -24.03
N ASN A 171 23.34 -19.18 -23.26
CA ASN A 171 23.23 -20.56 -23.75
C ASN A 171 21.76 -21.01 -23.63
N ALA A 172 21.43 -22.17 -24.21
CA ALA A 172 20.06 -22.74 -24.18
C ALA A 172 19.46 -23.01 -22.78
N GLN A 173 20.22 -22.76 -21.70
CA GLN A 173 19.75 -22.79 -20.32
C GLN A 173 18.91 -21.54 -19.94
N GLU A 174 19.14 -20.37 -20.53
CA GLU A 174 18.32 -19.16 -20.24
C GLU A 174 16.84 -19.38 -20.62
N GLN A 175 16.60 -20.02 -21.77
CA GLN A 175 15.26 -20.43 -22.23
C GLN A 175 14.55 -21.41 -21.29
N LYS A 176 15.30 -22.09 -20.39
CA LYS A 176 14.73 -23.02 -19.41
C LYS A 176 14.31 -22.32 -18.11
N LEU A 177 14.88 -21.15 -17.82
CA LEU A 177 14.69 -20.38 -16.59
C LEU A 177 13.67 -19.24 -16.75
N ASN A 178 13.44 -18.76 -17.98
CA ASN A 178 12.47 -17.70 -18.31
C ASN A 178 12.65 -16.43 -17.45
N LEU A 179 13.90 -16.02 -17.24
CA LEU A 179 14.25 -14.78 -16.55
C LEU A 179 14.53 -13.68 -17.58
N PRO A 180 14.05 -12.44 -17.36
CA PRO A 180 14.41 -11.31 -18.22
C PRO A 180 15.87 -10.91 -17.99
N SER A 181 16.48 -10.25 -18.97
CA SER A 181 17.87 -9.76 -18.89
C SER A 181 18.05 -8.51 -18.02
N GLU A 182 16.97 -7.76 -17.79
CA GLU A 182 16.98 -6.55 -16.97
C GLU A 182 15.83 -6.61 -15.95
N PRO A 183 15.96 -5.95 -14.79
CA PRO A 183 14.84 -5.78 -13.88
C PRO A 183 13.74 -4.91 -14.51
N PRO A 184 12.47 -5.08 -14.10
CA PRO A 184 11.37 -4.26 -14.60
C PRO A 184 11.61 -2.78 -14.34
N GLY A 185 11.42 -1.95 -15.37
CA GLY A 185 11.67 -0.51 -15.29
C GLY A 185 10.55 0.28 -14.60
N LEU A 186 10.86 1.50 -14.15
CA LEU A 186 9.89 2.38 -13.48
C LEU A 186 8.63 2.63 -14.35
N TYR A 187 8.81 3.05 -15.60
CA TYR A 187 7.70 3.32 -16.53
C TYR A 187 7.02 2.04 -17.08
N GLU A 188 7.59 0.86 -16.85
CA GLU A 188 7.02 -0.42 -17.28
C GLU A 188 6.11 -1.04 -16.20
N ALA A 189 6.52 -0.94 -14.92
CA ALA A 189 5.94 -1.74 -13.86
C ALA A 189 5.57 -0.97 -12.57
N HIS A 190 6.04 0.26 -12.38
CA HIS A 190 5.66 1.05 -11.21
C HIS A 190 4.34 1.78 -11.48
N THR A 191 3.43 1.74 -10.51
CA THR A 191 2.16 2.50 -10.54
C THR A 191 2.08 3.52 -9.39
N MET A 192 3.11 3.59 -8.55
CA MET A 192 3.24 4.58 -7.48
C MET A 192 4.60 5.29 -7.56
N THR A 193 4.59 6.51 -8.11
CA THR A 193 5.76 7.38 -8.26
C THR A 193 5.46 8.76 -7.65
N VAL A 194 6.46 9.40 -7.04
CA VAL A 194 6.32 10.76 -6.51
C VAL A 194 6.48 11.76 -7.66
N ALA A 195 5.56 12.71 -7.73
CA ALA A 195 5.47 13.70 -8.77
C ALA A 195 5.45 15.13 -8.21
N LEU A 196 5.93 16.06 -9.02
CA LEU A 196 6.16 17.45 -8.70
C LEU A 196 5.53 18.35 -9.77
N GLN A 197 4.83 19.40 -9.35
CA GLN A 197 4.56 20.58 -10.17
C GLN A 197 5.08 21.84 -9.49
N ARG A 198 5.62 22.78 -10.26
CA ARG A 198 6.12 24.08 -9.77
C ARG A 198 4.96 25.06 -9.59
N LYS A 199 4.84 25.70 -8.42
CA LYS A 199 3.85 26.76 -8.16
C LYS A 199 4.54 28.06 -7.76
N ARG A 200 4.31 29.12 -8.53
CA ARG A 200 4.72 30.49 -8.19
C ARG A 200 3.93 30.99 -6.97
N LYS A 201 4.61 31.60 -6.00
CA LYS A 201 4.06 32.22 -4.79
C LYS A 201 4.68 33.61 -4.61
N SER A 202 3.95 34.53 -3.98
CA SER A 202 4.47 35.83 -3.51
C SER A 202 4.68 35.78 -2.00
N TRP A 203 5.78 36.36 -1.51
CA TRP A 203 6.08 36.41 -0.08
C TRP A 203 5.01 37.16 0.72
N ASP A 204 4.34 38.13 0.14
CA ASP A 204 3.27 38.89 0.83
C ASP A 204 2.05 38.03 1.20
N THR A 205 1.91 36.85 0.58
CA THR A 205 0.86 35.86 0.91
C THR A 205 1.28 34.86 1.99
N MET A 206 2.49 34.98 2.55
CA MET A 206 3.00 34.12 3.61
C MET A 206 2.45 34.55 4.98
N PRO A 207 1.91 33.63 5.81
CA PRO A 207 1.52 33.96 7.18
C PRO A 207 2.71 34.45 8.00
N ALA A 208 2.51 35.45 8.86
CA ALA A 208 3.59 36.07 9.64
C ALA A 208 4.34 35.10 10.59
N THR A 209 3.72 33.98 10.95
CA THR A 209 4.31 32.88 11.72
C THR A 209 5.28 32.01 10.90
N VAL A 210 5.22 32.06 9.57
CA VAL A 210 5.93 31.16 8.66
C VAL A 210 7.16 31.87 8.08
N LEU A 211 8.30 31.68 8.74
CA LEU A 211 9.55 32.36 8.40
C LEU A 211 10.28 31.80 7.17
N ARG A 212 9.78 30.72 6.53
CA ARG A 212 10.44 30.03 5.40
C ARG A 212 9.43 29.51 4.36
N PRO A 213 9.79 29.44 3.07
CA PRO A 213 8.95 28.88 2.01
C PRO A 213 8.49 27.44 2.28
N TYR A 214 7.19 27.18 2.13
CA TYR A 214 6.58 25.86 2.30
C TYR A 214 6.13 25.24 0.96
N ALA A 215 6.32 23.91 0.85
CA ALA A 215 5.71 23.08 -0.17
C ALA A 215 4.21 22.90 0.08
N THR A 216 3.48 22.44 -0.93
CA THR A 216 2.06 22.09 -0.79
C THR A 216 1.87 20.61 -1.14
N THR A 217 1.15 19.86 -0.30
CA THR A 217 0.74 18.47 -0.58
C THR A 217 -0.57 18.17 0.18
N THR A 218 -1.23 17.07 -0.13
CA THR A 218 -2.39 16.57 0.62
C THR A 218 -1.94 15.57 1.68
N ILE A 219 -2.75 15.38 2.73
CA ILE A 219 -2.41 14.44 3.81
C ILE A 219 -2.26 13.00 3.32
N CYS A 220 -3.04 12.58 2.31
CA CYS A 220 -2.93 11.26 1.71
C CYS A 220 -1.58 11.07 1.00
N HIS A 221 -1.23 11.95 0.04
CA HIS A 221 0.06 11.88 -0.63
C HIS A 221 1.25 12.01 0.32
N LEU A 222 1.12 12.77 1.41
CA LEU A 222 2.15 12.77 2.46
C LEU A 222 2.30 11.36 3.07
N ILE A 223 1.22 10.76 3.55
CA ILE A 223 1.23 9.40 4.12
C ILE A 223 1.83 8.38 3.13
N GLU A 224 1.43 8.45 1.85
CA GLU A 224 1.91 7.59 0.76
C GLU A 224 3.42 7.76 0.52
N MET A 225 3.92 9.00 0.46
CA MET A 225 5.37 9.29 0.34
C MET A 225 6.16 8.81 1.55
N LEU A 226 5.64 8.99 2.77
CA LEU A 226 6.31 8.53 3.99
C LEU A 226 6.39 7.00 4.02
N ALA A 227 5.28 6.32 3.67
CA ALA A 227 5.25 4.87 3.56
C ALA A 227 6.26 4.35 2.53
N ALA A 228 6.31 4.93 1.32
CA ALA A 228 7.28 4.57 0.28
C ALA A 228 8.74 4.69 0.76
N LEU A 229 9.06 5.74 1.52
CA LEU A 229 10.38 5.96 2.14
C LEU A 229 10.71 5.00 3.30
N GLY A 230 9.78 4.14 3.73
CA GLY A 230 9.94 3.25 4.89
C GLY A 230 9.76 3.94 6.24
N ILE A 231 9.00 5.04 6.27
CA ILE A 231 8.66 5.84 7.45
C ILE A 231 7.25 5.42 7.90
N TYR A 232 7.07 5.17 9.20
CA TYR A 232 5.81 4.70 9.76
C TYR A 232 5.37 5.55 10.94
N TRP A 233 4.06 5.59 11.21
CA TRP A 233 3.49 6.51 12.20
C TRP A 233 3.69 5.98 13.63
N LYS A 234 4.11 6.90 14.51
CA LYS A 234 4.20 6.72 15.97
C LYS A 234 3.06 7.39 16.71
N GLU A 235 2.56 8.49 16.15
CA GLU A 235 1.37 9.20 16.64
C GLU A 235 0.67 9.85 15.44
N PHE A 236 -0.64 9.65 15.33
CA PHE A 236 -1.48 10.27 14.30
C PHE A 236 -2.81 10.71 14.94
N ASP A 237 -2.73 11.66 15.88
CA ASP A 237 -3.88 12.14 16.66
C ASP A 237 -4.51 13.37 15.97
N ARG A 238 -5.49 13.11 15.09
CA ARG A 238 -6.31 14.13 14.43
C ARG A 238 -7.19 14.96 15.38
N ARG A 239 -7.43 14.51 16.61
CA ARG A 239 -8.24 15.24 17.60
C ARG A 239 -7.41 16.26 18.39
N ARG A 240 -6.11 15.98 18.57
CA ARG A 240 -5.15 16.87 19.24
C ARG A 240 -4.19 17.59 18.29
N ASP A 241 -4.34 17.40 17.00
CA ASP A 241 -3.47 17.93 15.95
C ASP A 241 -1.97 17.56 16.17
N ARG A 242 -1.71 16.33 16.65
CA ARG A 242 -0.35 15.82 16.90
C ARG A 242 0.01 14.69 15.96
N TYR A 243 1.09 14.87 15.21
CA TYR A 243 1.53 13.93 14.19
C TYR A 243 3.03 13.66 14.33
N ARG A 244 3.43 12.40 14.47
CA ARG A 244 4.83 11.98 14.49
C ARG A 244 5.01 10.67 13.73
N ALA A 245 5.93 10.67 12.77
CA ALA A 245 6.38 9.48 12.07
C ALA A 245 7.91 9.35 12.16
N GLU A 246 8.42 8.12 12.21
CA GLU A 246 9.85 7.85 12.13
C GLU A 246 10.11 6.50 11.47
N GLY A 247 11.18 6.39 10.69
CA GLY A 247 11.57 5.15 10.04
C GLY A 247 12.64 5.40 8.98
N ASN A 248 13.40 4.35 8.64
CA ASN A 248 14.48 4.39 7.64
C ASN A 248 15.45 5.60 7.75
N GLY A 249 15.72 6.09 8.96
CA GLY A 249 16.60 7.24 9.22
C GLY A 249 15.95 8.63 9.08
N PHE A 250 14.64 8.71 8.81
CA PHE A 250 13.88 9.97 8.67
C PHE A 250 12.84 10.14 9.79
N MET A 251 12.64 11.38 10.21
CA MET A 251 11.61 11.76 11.18
C MET A 251 10.75 12.88 10.61
N VAL A 252 9.44 12.74 10.79
CA VAL A 252 8.44 13.75 10.42
C VAL A 252 7.63 14.13 11.65
N VAL A 253 7.52 15.43 11.89
CA VAL A 253 6.66 16.01 12.94
C VAL A 253 5.68 16.97 12.27
N GLY A 254 4.40 16.84 12.59
CA GLY A 254 3.33 17.71 12.12
C GLY A 254 2.65 18.44 13.26
N GLU A 255 2.36 19.72 13.03
CA GLU A 255 1.63 20.60 13.94
C GLU A 255 0.61 21.46 13.17
N LYS A 256 -0.29 22.10 13.90
CA LYS A 256 -1.26 23.03 13.33
C LYS A 256 -0.76 24.46 13.40
N VAL A 257 -0.71 25.11 12.25
CA VAL A 257 -0.36 26.52 12.10
C VAL A 257 -1.64 27.30 11.80
N ALA A 258 -1.86 28.39 12.55
CA ALA A 258 -2.97 29.30 12.30
C ALA A 258 -2.95 29.79 10.83
N ASP A 259 -4.14 29.89 10.24
CA ASP A 259 -4.40 30.35 8.87
C ASP A 259 -3.79 29.52 7.72
N LEU A 260 -2.93 28.54 8.02
CA LEU A 260 -2.31 27.63 7.03
C LEU A 260 -2.85 26.19 7.09
N GLY A 261 -3.29 25.72 8.26
CA GLY A 261 -3.72 24.33 8.48
C GLY A 261 -2.61 23.49 9.09
N LEU A 262 -2.35 22.29 8.54
CA LEU A 262 -1.29 21.40 9.03
C LEU A 262 0.05 21.68 8.34
N MET A 263 1.11 21.86 9.13
CA MET A 263 2.48 22.02 8.65
C MET A 263 3.34 20.86 9.13
N PHE A 264 4.08 20.23 8.22
CA PHE A 264 4.95 19.10 8.51
C PHE A 264 6.42 19.46 8.29
N THR A 265 7.27 19.14 9.27
CA THR A 265 8.73 19.24 9.17
C THR A 265 9.32 17.84 8.98
N PHE A 266 9.94 17.63 7.82
CA PHE A 266 10.74 16.44 7.50
C PHE A 266 12.20 16.67 7.89
N SER A 267 12.84 15.67 8.49
CA SER A 267 14.22 15.73 8.97
C SER A 267 14.93 14.38 8.87
N ILE A 268 16.26 14.41 8.76
CA ILE A 268 17.12 13.23 8.69
C ILE A 268 17.80 13.07 10.06
N TYR A 269 17.66 11.91 10.70
CA TYR A 269 18.28 11.60 12.00
C TYR A 269 19.19 10.36 11.97
N GLY A 270 19.12 9.55 10.91
CA GLY A 270 19.88 8.32 10.77
C GLY A 270 20.30 8.04 9.32
N ARG A 271 20.80 6.83 9.06
CA ARG A 271 21.07 6.35 7.69
C ARG A 271 19.81 5.71 7.11
N SER A 272 19.46 6.08 5.90
CA SER A 272 18.50 5.36 5.07
C SER A 272 19.14 4.19 4.34
N ARG A 273 18.32 3.21 3.96
CA ARG A 273 18.62 2.18 2.98
C ARG A 273 17.40 1.99 2.09
N PHE A 274 17.62 1.72 0.80
CA PHE A 274 16.55 1.48 -0.17
C PHE A 274 16.89 0.26 -1.04
N GLU A 275 17.44 -0.77 -0.40
CA GLU A 275 17.85 -2.02 -1.05
C GLU A 275 16.68 -3.02 -0.95
N HIS A 276 16.94 -4.21 -0.38
CA HIS A 276 15.94 -5.22 -0.01
C HIS A 276 14.75 -4.69 0.81
N ASN A 277 14.89 -3.53 1.48
CA ASN A 277 13.87 -2.89 2.31
C ASN A 277 13.07 -1.78 1.58
N ARG A 278 13.28 -1.58 0.27
CA ARG A 278 12.45 -0.69 -0.56
C ARG A 278 11.01 -1.21 -0.60
N VAL A 279 10.05 -0.33 -0.31
CA VAL A 279 8.63 -0.63 -0.45
C VAL A 279 8.28 -0.85 -1.91
N ILE A 280 7.43 -1.83 -2.21
CA ILE A 280 7.01 -2.12 -3.58
C ILE A 280 6.22 -0.90 -4.15
N PRO A 281 6.62 -0.32 -5.29
CA PRO A 281 6.04 0.90 -5.86
C PRO A 281 4.78 0.63 -6.71
N VAL A 282 3.78 -0.03 -6.11
CA VAL A 282 2.46 -0.26 -6.74
C VAL A 282 1.37 0.56 -6.07
N ASP A 283 0.41 1.06 -6.84
CA ASP A 283 -0.65 1.97 -6.36
C ASP A 283 -1.48 1.36 -5.22
N GLN A 284 -1.70 0.04 -5.26
CA GLN A 284 -2.50 -0.68 -4.27
C GLN A 284 -1.84 -0.73 -2.88
N VAL A 285 -0.54 -0.43 -2.76
CA VAL A 285 0.15 -0.27 -1.47
C VAL A 285 -0.34 0.97 -0.71
N LYS A 286 -0.90 1.98 -1.39
CA LYS A 286 -1.49 3.17 -0.75
C LYS A 286 -2.60 2.79 0.22
N GLU A 287 -3.45 1.83 -0.13
CA GLU A 287 -4.56 1.34 0.71
C GLU A 287 -4.08 0.84 2.07
N LEU A 288 -2.95 0.11 2.08
CA LEU A 288 -2.35 -0.49 3.27
C LEU A 288 -1.96 0.57 4.31
N CYS A 289 -1.60 1.76 3.85
CA CYS A 289 -1.25 2.89 4.71
C CYS A 289 -2.44 3.40 5.53
N PHE A 290 -3.67 3.11 5.09
CA PHE A 290 -4.93 3.47 5.73
C PHE A 290 -5.61 2.28 6.44
N GLY A 291 -4.95 1.12 6.53
CA GLY A 291 -5.52 -0.11 7.09
C GLY A 291 -6.55 -0.81 6.20
N TYR A 292 -6.68 -0.37 4.95
CA TYR A 292 -7.51 -1.01 3.94
C TYR A 292 -6.69 -2.03 3.17
N VAL A 293 -7.30 -3.15 2.79
CA VAL A 293 -6.67 -4.16 1.94
C VAL A 293 -7.65 -4.65 0.89
N SER A 294 -7.38 -4.33 -0.37
CA SER A 294 -8.06 -4.97 -1.49
C SER A 294 -7.81 -6.47 -1.55
N THR A 295 -8.87 -7.22 -1.87
CA THR A 295 -8.82 -8.66 -2.04
C THR A 295 -8.79 -9.08 -3.51
N ILE A 296 -8.62 -10.39 -3.74
CA ILE A 296 -8.82 -11.07 -5.03
C ILE A 296 -10.22 -10.89 -5.64
N TYR A 297 -11.21 -10.49 -4.83
CA TYR A 297 -12.57 -10.22 -5.30
C TYR A 297 -12.79 -8.76 -5.74
N SER A 298 -11.90 -7.83 -5.41
CA SER A 298 -11.97 -6.43 -5.87
C SER A 298 -12.00 -6.38 -7.40
N VAL A 299 -13.02 -5.70 -7.96
CA VAL A 299 -13.30 -5.65 -9.41
C VAL A 299 -12.68 -4.42 -10.07
N THR A 300 -12.53 -3.32 -9.34
CA THR A 300 -11.75 -2.13 -9.75
C THR A 300 -11.70 -1.15 -8.59
N LEU A 301 -10.63 -0.36 -8.50
CA LEU A 301 -10.71 0.96 -7.88
C LEU A 301 -10.66 2.01 -8.98
N ASP A 302 -11.52 3.01 -8.84
CA ASP A 302 -11.27 4.34 -9.39
C ASP A 302 -9.92 4.82 -8.84
N GLN A 303 -8.86 4.79 -9.67
CA GLN A 303 -7.49 5.16 -9.29
C GLN A 303 -7.38 6.57 -8.67
N ARG A 304 -8.42 7.40 -8.83
CA ARG A 304 -8.46 8.78 -8.35
C ARG A 304 -9.02 8.89 -6.93
N ARG A 305 -9.76 7.89 -6.42
CA ARG A 305 -10.42 7.93 -5.10
C ARG A 305 -10.64 6.55 -4.49
N LEU A 306 -10.36 6.46 -3.18
CA LEU A 306 -11.03 5.53 -2.27
C LEU A 306 -12.54 5.87 -2.22
N GLN A 307 -13.30 5.47 -3.23
CA GLN A 307 -14.75 5.40 -3.14
C GLN A 307 -15.08 4.20 -2.26
N PHE A 308 -15.22 4.45 -0.95
CA PHE A 308 -15.64 3.43 0.00
C PHE A 308 -16.99 2.84 -0.45
N PRO A 309 -17.12 1.51 -0.61
CA PRO A 309 -18.41 0.88 -0.83
C PRO A 309 -19.22 0.89 0.47
N GLU A 310 -19.74 2.06 0.86
CA GLU A 310 -20.55 2.19 2.09
C GLU A 310 -21.88 1.43 2.01
N ASP A 311 -22.34 1.11 0.80
CA ASP A 311 -23.68 0.56 0.51
C ASP A 311 -23.73 -0.94 0.15
N ASP A 312 -22.59 -1.67 0.12
CA ASP A 312 -22.58 -3.11 -0.19
C ASP A 312 -21.97 -3.97 0.94
N PRO A 313 -22.79 -4.47 1.88
CA PRO A 313 -22.31 -5.28 3.01
C PRO A 313 -21.88 -6.70 2.62
N GLU A 314 -22.14 -7.15 1.39
CA GLU A 314 -21.75 -8.50 0.91
C GLU A 314 -20.41 -8.50 0.15
N ASN A 315 -19.87 -7.32 -0.15
CA ASN A 315 -18.70 -7.20 -1.00
C ASN A 315 -17.38 -7.49 -0.27
N LEU A 316 -16.84 -8.68 -0.48
CA LEU A 316 -15.51 -9.10 -0.03
C LEU A 316 -14.34 -8.35 -0.70
N ALA A 317 -14.58 -7.35 -1.56
CA ALA A 317 -13.53 -6.59 -2.25
C ALA A 317 -12.50 -5.92 -1.32
N PHE A 318 -12.88 -5.56 -0.08
CA PHE A 318 -12.00 -4.85 0.86
C PHE A 318 -12.10 -5.36 2.30
N LEU A 319 -10.93 -5.55 2.90
CA LEU A 319 -10.75 -5.76 4.33
C LEU A 319 -10.41 -4.41 5.00
N GLN A 320 -10.85 -4.24 6.25
CA GLN A 320 -10.41 -3.18 7.15
C GLN A 320 -9.71 -3.85 8.34
N LEU A 321 -8.42 -3.58 8.53
CA LEU A 321 -7.58 -4.29 9.51
C LEU A 321 -6.79 -3.38 10.47
N ALA A 322 -6.85 -2.04 10.31
CA ALA A 322 -6.04 -1.10 11.10
C ALA A 322 -6.26 -1.21 12.62
N THR A 323 -7.49 -1.47 13.05
CA THR A 323 -7.86 -1.64 14.46
C THR A 323 -8.59 -2.96 14.71
N ARG A 324 -8.58 -3.45 15.96
CA ARG A 324 -9.37 -4.61 16.38
C ARG A 324 -10.89 -4.44 16.14
N GLY A 325 -11.38 -3.21 16.21
CA GLY A 325 -12.78 -2.87 15.87
C GLY A 325 -13.09 -3.03 14.39
N GLU A 326 -12.18 -2.62 13.51
CA GLU A 326 -12.29 -2.80 12.06
C GLU A 326 -12.11 -4.27 11.64
N ILE A 327 -11.18 -5.00 12.24
CA ILE A 327 -11.07 -6.46 12.05
C ILE A 327 -12.41 -7.12 12.40
N SER A 328 -13.05 -6.69 13.49
CA SER A 328 -14.39 -7.17 13.87
C SER A 328 -15.46 -6.88 12.81
N GLN A 329 -15.42 -5.73 12.12
CA GLN A 329 -16.30 -5.43 10.98
C GLN A 329 -15.99 -6.29 9.77
N THR A 330 -14.71 -6.53 9.47
CA THR A 330 -14.27 -7.46 8.42
C THR A 330 -14.80 -8.87 8.67
N LEU A 331 -14.77 -9.35 9.92
CA LEU A 331 -15.36 -10.64 10.30
C LEU A 331 -16.89 -10.66 10.09
N ILE A 332 -17.59 -9.56 10.35
CA ILE A 332 -19.03 -9.45 10.07
C ILE A 332 -19.30 -9.55 8.55
N ARG A 333 -18.51 -8.88 7.69
CA ARG A 333 -18.63 -8.96 6.21
C ARG A 333 -18.34 -10.36 5.67
N ILE A 334 -17.38 -11.07 6.27
CA ILE A 334 -17.12 -12.50 5.97
C ILE A 334 -18.31 -13.40 6.40
N GLY A 335 -19.18 -12.90 7.30
CA GLY A 335 -20.35 -13.61 7.81
C GLY A 335 -20.08 -14.42 9.07
N CYS A 336 -18.98 -14.14 9.79
CA CYS A 336 -18.63 -14.84 11.01
C CYS A 336 -19.64 -14.57 12.14
N ASN A 337 -19.86 -15.58 12.98
CA ASN A 337 -20.76 -15.50 14.12
C ASN A 337 -20.28 -14.52 15.21
N THR A 338 -21.19 -14.13 16.10
CA THR A 338 -20.95 -13.17 17.18
C THR A 338 -19.77 -13.56 18.10
N ASN A 339 -19.49 -14.85 18.30
CA ASN A 339 -18.41 -15.30 19.17
C ASN A 339 -17.04 -15.03 18.53
N ALA A 340 -16.90 -15.32 17.23
CA ALA A 340 -15.70 -15.01 16.46
C ALA A 340 -15.46 -13.49 16.36
N VAL A 341 -16.53 -12.70 16.18
CA VAL A 341 -16.45 -11.23 16.18
C VAL A 341 -16.01 -10.69 17.56
N ARG A 342 -16.57 -11.21 18.66
CA ARG A 342 -16.18 -10.80 20.03
C ARG A 342 -14.74 -11.13 20.39
N ALA A 343 -14.16 -12.20 19.84
CA ALA A 343 -12.76 -12.57 20.10
C ALA A 343 -11.76 -11.44 19.73
N PHE A 344 -12.10 -10.56 18.78
CA PHE A 344 -11.32 -9.36 18.49
C PHE A 344 -11.74 -8.14 19.32
N GLN A 345 -13.00 -8.03 19.77
CA GLN A 345 -13.44 -6.92 20.63
C GLN A 345 -12.89 -7.03 22.06
N ASP A 346 -12.88 -8.24 22.61
CA ASP A 346 -12.43 -8.50 23.98
C ASP A 346 -10.90 -8.54 24.04
N THR A 347 -10.30 -7.73 24.92
CA THR A 347 -8.84 -7.61 25.07
C THR A 347 -8.20 -8.82 25.77
N GLY A 348 -8.99 -9.65 26.45
CA GLY A 348 -8.54 -10.89 27.07
C GLY A 348 -8.56 -12.11 26.14
N LYS A 349 -9.19 -12.04 24.97
CA LYS A 349 -9.35 -13.19 24.06
C LYS A 349 -8.14 -13.35 23.12
N HIS A 350 -7.76 -14.61 22.91
CA HIS A 350 -6.61 -14.98 22.08
C HIS A 350 -6.95 -14.88 20.59
N THR A 351 -6.17 -14.07 19.86
CA THR A 351 -6.28 -13.83 18.40
C THR A 351 -5.00 -14.17 17.65
N SER A 352 -4.13 -15.01 18.23
CA SER A 352 -2.87 -15.47 17.66
C SER A 352 -2.60 -16.92 18.07
N HIS A 353 -2.16 -17.72 17.12
CA HIS A 353 -1.48 -19.00 17.34
C HIS A 353 0.03 -18.75 17.15
N LEU A 354 0.69 -19.55 16.30
CA LEU A 354 2.04 -19.33 15.76
C LEU A 354 2.27 -17.91 15.19
N PHE A 355 1.22 -17.25 14.68
CA PHE A 355 1.19 -15.84 14.29
C PHE A 355 -0.26 -15.30 14.42
N PRO A 356 -0.49 -13.97 14.33
CA PRO A 356 -1.83 -13.39 14.50
C PRO A 356 -2.79 -13.76 13.36
N VAL A 357 -4.05 -14.03 13.69
CA VAL A 357 -5.11 -14.43 12.73
C VAL A 357 -5.39 -13.32 11.69
N SER A 358 -5.06 -12.06 12.00
CA SER A 358 -5.09 -10.96 11.03
C SER A 358 -4.16 -11.21 9.83
N PHE A 359 -2.98 -11.79 10.03
CA PHE A 359 -2.06 -12.18 8.94
C PHE A 359 -2.51 -13.42 8.17
N GLU A 360 -3.26 -14.32 8.81
CA GLU A 360 -3.93 -15.43 8.11
C GLU A 360 -4.99 -14.91 7.14
N ILE A 361 -5.90 -14.05 7.60
CA ILE A 361 -6.93 -13.42 6.75
C ILE A 361 -6.28 -12.60 5.63
N LEU A 362 -5.21 -11.87 5.94
CA LEU A 362 -4.44 -11.09 4.98
C LEU A 362 -3.85 -11.99 3.87
N GLY A 363 -3.12 -13.05 4.22
CA GLY A 363 -2.54 -13.97 3.23
C GLY A 363 -3.57 -14.77 2.44
N MET A 364 -4.73 -15.07 3.04
CA MET A 364 -5.83 -15.77 2.38
C MET A 364 -6.53 -14.94 1.29
N LEU A 365 -6.69 -13.64 1.50
CA LEU A 365 -7.55 -12.81 0.65
C LEU A 365 -6.87 -11.64 -0.07
N SER A 366 -5.77 -11.09 0.46
CA SER A 366 -5.11 -9.92 -0.13
C SER A 366 -4.68 -10.18 -1.57
N ARG A 367 -4.83 -9.20 -2.45
CA ARG A 367 -4.16 -9.23 -3.76
C ARG A 367 -2.63 -9.36 -3.61
N THR A 368 -1.98 -9.86 -4.64
CA THR A 368 -0.52 -9.86 -4.77
C THR A 368 -0.03 -8.44 -5.01
N PHE A 369 0.90 -7.94 -4.20
CA PHE A 369 1.53 -6.62 -4.43
C PHE A 369 2.85 -6.74 -5.19
N HIS A 370 3.43 -7.94 -5.27
CA HIS A 370 4.73 -8.20 -5.87
C HIS A 370 4.74 -7.91 -7.38
N ILE A 371 5.63 -7.02 -7.81
CA ILE A 371 5.88 -6.78 -9.23
C ILE A 371 6.60 -8.01 -9.81
N LYS A 372 6.07 -8.60 -10.88
CA LYS A 372 6.69 -9.77 -11.52
C LYS A 372 8.12 -9.48 -11.95
N ASN A 373 9.03 -10.41 -11.67
CA ASN A 373 10.48 -10.26 -11.85
C ASN A 373 11.11 -9.11 -11.03
N SER A 374 10.44 -8.59 -9.99
CA SER A 374 11.09 -7.69 -9.04
C SER A 374 11.80 -8.44 -7.91
N MET A 375 12.69 -7.73 -7.21
CA MET A 375 13.34 -8.18 -5.97
C MET A 375 12.72 -7.53 -4.72
N PHE A 376 11.74 -6.63 -4.90
CA PHE A 376 11.08 -5.91 -3.81
C PHE A 376 9.96 -6.75 -3.19
N THR A 377 10.06 -6.95 -1.87
CA THR A 377 9.12 -7.76 -1.07
C THR A 377 8.33 -6.93 -0.05
N HIS A 378 8.84 -5.73 0.30
CA HIS A 378 8.34 -4.97 1.45
C HIS A 378 7.07 -4.16 1.16
N ILE A 379 6.12 -4.24 2.08
CA ILE A 379 4.87 -3.47 2.12
C ILE A 379 4.66 -2.82 3.51
N PRO A 380 3.87 -1.75 3.61
CA PRO A 380 3.35 -1.26 4.89
C PRO A 380 2.49 -2.34 5.57
N ASN A 381 2.52 -2.40 6.90
CA ASN A 381 1.63 -3.27 7.66
C ASN A 381 0.25 -2.62 7.83
N PRO A 382 -0.84 -3.19 7.27
CA PRO A 382 -2.19 -2.63 7.39
C PRO A 382 -2.89 -2.99 8.71
N THR A 383 -2.22 -3.71 9.62
CA THR A 383 -2.82 -4.28 10.83
C THR A 383 -2.28 -3.65 12.12
N SER A 384 -3.09 -3.67 13.19
CA SER A 384 -2.62 -3.34 14.55
C SER A 384 -1.66 -4.37 15.15
N ASP A 385 -1.56 -5.55 14.53
CA ASP A 385 -0.74 -6.66 15.02
C ASP A 385 0.67 -6.58 14.44
N ARG A 386 1.65 -7.16 15.15
CA ARG A 386 3.05 -7.19 14.69
C ARG A 386 3.36 -8.51 14.02
N TRP A 387 3.84 -8.45 12.77
CA TRP A 387 4.52 -9.57 12.14
C TRP A 387 5.91 -9.76 12.74
N ASP A 388 6.24 -11.01 13.08
CA ASP A 388 7.60 -11.41 13.48
C ASP A 388 8.02 -12.66 12.71
N LYS A 389 8.98 -12.52 11.80
CA LYS A 389 9.52 -13.65 11.04
C LYS A 389 10.46 -14.53 11.87
N GLN A 390 10.95 -14.04 13.01
CA GLN A 390 11.86 -14.82 13.86
C GLN A 390 11.10 -15.86 14.69
N SER A 391 9.79 -15.69 14.90
CA SER A 391 8.95 -16.66 15.61
C SER A 391 8.38 -17.77 14.73
N VAL A 392 8.47 -17.69 13.39
CA VAL A 392 7.89 -18.68 12.47
C VAL A 392 8.76 -18.92 11.22
N SER A 393 9.19 -20.17 11.02
CA SER A 393 9.72 -20.62 9.73
C SER A 393 8.57 -21.04 8.81
N LEU A 394 8.22 -20.18 7.85
CA LEU A 394 7.21 -20.50 6.84
C LEU A 394 7.66 -21.63 5.89
N VAL A 395 8.97 -21.86 5.73
CA VAL A 395 9.50 -23.02 4.99
C VAL A 395 9.08 -24.32 5.69
N LYS A 396 9.26 -24.43 7.02
CA LYS A 396 8.79 -25.58 7.80
C LYS A 396 7.27 -25.74 7.79
N VAL A 397 6.52 -24.64 7.74
CA VAL A 397 5.05 -24.69 7.57
C VAL A 397 4.68 -25.25 6.19
N MET A 398 5.40 -24.87 5.13
CA MET A 398 5.20 -25.39 3.77
C MET A 398 5.58 -26.88 3.64
N GLU A 399 6.69 -27.31 4.26
CA GLU A 399 7.09 -28.72 4.36
C GLU A 399 6.01 -29.56 5.07
N ALA A 400 5.55 -29.11 6.24
CA ALA A 400 4.48 -29.80 6.97
C ALA A 400 3.14 -29.81 6.20
N TYR A 401 2.83 -28.75 5.46
CA TYR A 401 1.67 -28.71 4.57
C TYR A 401 1.81 -29.71 3.42
N TYR A 402 2.99 -29.88 2.84
CA TYR A 402 3.26 -30.82 1.74
C TYR A 402 2.98 -32.28 2.12
N GLU A 403 3.46 -32.70 3.29
CA GLU A 403 3.24 -34.05 3.83
C GLU A 403 1.73 -34.30 4.08
N LEU A 404 1.02 -33.32 4.63
CA LEU A 404 -0.38 -33.47 5.04
C LEU A 404 -1.39 -33.26 3.91
N VAL A 405 -1.09 -32.44 2.89
CA VAL A 405 -2.01 -32.20 1.75
C VAL A 405 -2.21 -33.45 0.91
N GLY A 406 -1.24 -34.37 0.89
CA GLY A 406 -1.37 -35.68 0.25
C GLY A 406 -2.43 -36.59 0.87
N VAL A 407 -2.81 -36.37 2.14
CA VAL A 407 -3.73 -37.25 2.87
C VAL A 407 -5.19 -36.98 2.46
N PRO A 408 -5.93 -38.00 1.96
CA PRO A 408 -7.34 -37.86 1.63
C PRO A 408 -8.19 -37.45 2.85
N PRO A 409 -9.22 -36.62 2.67
CA PRO A 409 -10.10 -36.22 3.78
C PRO A 409 -10.88 -37.43 4.31
N PRO A 410 -11.01 -37.60 5.64
CA PRO A 410 -11.90 -38.60 6.22
C PRO A 410 -13.34 -38.35 5.76
N GLY A 411 -14.00 -39.38 5.21
CA GLY A 411 -15.39 -39.28 4.73
C GLY A 411 -15.56 -39.08 3.21
N GLY A 412 -14.47 -39.09 2.43
CA GLY A 412 -14.57 -39.20 0.97
C GLY A 412 -15.06 -37.94 0.25
N ALA A 413 -14.77 -36.75 0.80
CA ALA A 413 -15.04 -35.49 0.10
C ALA A 413 -14.36 -35.49 -1.28
N ARG A 414 -15.09 -35.02 -2.30
CA ARG A 414 -14.54 -34.85 -3.65
C ARG A 414 -13.42 -33.82 -3.62
N ARG A 415 -12.39 -34.08 -4.42
CA ARG A 415 -11.16 -33.29 -4.52
C ARG A 415 -10.70 -33.32 -5.96
N ASN A 416 -10.27 -32.19 -6.49
CA ASN A 416 -9.79 -32.10 -7.86
C ASN A 416 -8.28 -32.44 -7.91
N PRO A 417 -7.87 -33.55 -8.55
CA PRO A 417 -6.46 -33.94 -8.60
C PRO A 417 -5.60 -32.89 -9.31
N VAL A 418 -6.12 -32.22 -10.34
CA VAL A 418 -5.39 -31.18 -11.10
C VAL A 418 -4.95 -30.04 -10.19
N ILE A 419 -5.81 -29.61 -9.26
CA ILE A 419 -5.52 -28.52 -8.32
C ILE A 419 -4.47 -28.96 -7.30
N ILE A 420 -4.60 -30.16 -6.73
CA ILE A 420 -3.68 -30.66 -5.71
C ILE A 420 -2.30 -30.99 -6.28
N ASP A 421 -2.22 -31.60 -7.46
CA ASP A 421 -0.96 -31.89 -8.15
C ASP A 421 -0.25 -30.59 -8.55
N LYS A 422 -1.01 -29.57 -8.95
CA LYS A 422 -0.49 -28.22 -9.24
C LYS A 422 0.04 -27.52 -7.98
N ILE A 423 -0.66 -27.61 -6.84
CA ILE A 423 -0.17 -27.11 -5.55
C ILE A 423 1.13 -27.82 -5.15
N LYS A 424 1.18 -29.15 -5.23
CA LYS A 424 2.38 -29.94 -4.93
C LYS A 424 3.58 -29.52 -5.77
N LYS A 425 3.38 -29.40 -7.09
CA LYS A 425 4.42 -28.94 -8.02
C LYS A 425 4.96 -27.55 -7.65
N HIS A 426 4.09 -26.62 -7.27
CA HIS A 426 4.51 -25.30 -6.79
C HIS A 426 5.31 -25.39 -5.48
N ILE A 427 4.90 -26.25 -4.54
CA ILE A 427 5.65 -26.47 -3.29
C ILE A 427 7.05 -27.05 -3.58
N GLU A 428 7.16 -28.09 -4.41
CA GLU A 428 8.43 -28.66 -4.85
C GLU A 428 9.35 -27.57 -5.42
N GLN A 429 8.83 -26.75 -6.35
CA GLN A 429 9.56 -25.63 -6.95
C GLN A 429 9.99 -24.56 -5.93
N ILE A 430 9.17 -24.25 -4.92
CA ILE A 430 9.50 -23.26 -3.89
C ILE A 430 10.55 -23.82 -2.91
N LEU A 431 10.44 -25.08 -2.50
CA LEU A 431 11.35 -25.73 -1.56
C LEU A 431 12.72 -26.03 -2.20
N ASP A 432 12.76 -26.46 -3.46
CA ASP A 432 14.02 -26.67 -4.19
C ASP A 432 14.90 -25.42 -4.25
N ASN A 433 14.25 -24.26 -4.40
CA ASN A 433 14.86 -22.91 -4.42
C ASN A 433 14.90 -22.23 -3.04
N SER A 434 14.65 -22.95 -1.94
CA SER A 434 14.68 -22.42 -0.56
C SER A 434 15.97 -22.69 0.18
N LYS A 435 17.03 -23.17 -0.49
CA LYS A 435 18.35 -23.36 0.11
C LYS A 435 19.01 -22.00 0.31
N ASP A 436 19.65 -21.81 1.46
CA ASP A 436 20.30 -20.54 1.78
C ASP A 436 21.67 -20.43 1.09
N GLY A 437 21.81 -19.47 0.18
CA GLY A 437 23.12 -19.06 -0.33
C GLY A 437 23.12 -18.33 -1.66
N ASP A 438 22.19 -18.66 -2.57
CA ASP A 438 22.27 -18.21 -3.95
C ASP A 438 21.22 -17.14 -4.34
N MET A 439 21.65 -16.14 -5.14
CA MET A 439 20.79 -15.08 -5.66
C MET A 439 19.88 -15.57 -6.78
N VAL A 440 20.32 -16.56 -7.57
CA VAL A 440 19.47 -17.21 -8.57
C VAL A 440 18.34 -17.98 -7.89
N GLU A 441 18.66 -18.83 -6.89
CA GLU A 441 17.65 -19.55 -6.10
C GLU A 441 16.65 -18.58 -5.44
N LYS A 442 17.13 -17.49 -4.80
CA LYS A 442 16.25 -16.47 -4.22
C LYS A 442 15.28 -15.87 -5.26
N MET A 443 15.77 -15.53 -6.44
CA MET A 443 14.94 -14.96 -7.52
C MET A 443 13.92 -15.96 -8.05
N LEU A 444 14.34 -17.22 -8.26
CA LEU A 444 13.46 -18.30 -8.69
C LEU A 444 12.38 -18.61 -7.64
N LYS A 445 12.71 -18.53 -6.36
CA LYS A 445 11.76 -18.63 -5.25
C LYS A 445 10.72 -17.51 -5.27
N LEU A 446 11.11 -16.25 -5.43
CA LEU A 446 10.16 -15.13 -5.55
C LEU A 446 9.23 -15.31 -6.76
N LYS A 447 9.76 -15.75 -7.89
CA LYS A 447 8.98 -16.06 -9.10
C LYS A 447 8.00 -17.21 -8.88
N ALA A 448 8.46 -18.32 -8.29
CA ALA A 448 7.61 -19.48 -8.00
C ALA A 448 6.51 -19.14 -6.99
N LEU A 449 6.80 -18.32 -5.97
CA LEU A 449 5.81 -17.81 -5.02
C LEU A 449 4.75 -16.94 -5.71
N HIS A 450 5.15 -16.04 -6.61
CA HIS A 450 4.22 -15.20 -7.37
C HIS A 450 3.33 -16.04 -8.31
N GLU A 451 3.91 -16.96 -9.09
CA GLU A 451 3.17 -17.87 -9.97
C GLU A 451 2.24 -18.82 -9.18
N ALA A 452 2.64 -19.25 -7.99
CA ALA A 452 1.78 -20.03 -7.10
C ALA A 452 0.54 -19.26 -6.62
N ILE A 453 0.69 -17.96 -6.31
CA ILE A 453 -0.44 -17.12 -5.90
C ILE A 453 -1.35 -16.82 -7.10
N ASP A 454 -0.81 -16.50 -8.28
CA ASP A 454 -1.60 -16.27 -9.50
C ASP A 454 -2.48 -17.50 -9.85
N ASP A 455 -1.95 -18.71 -9.68
CA ASP A 455 -2.69 -19.96 -9.89
C ASP A 455 -3.72 -20.23 -8.77
N CYS A 456 -3.42 -19.85 -7.53
CA CYS A 456 -4.40 -19.88 -6.43
C CYS A 456 -5.56 -18.90 -6.69
N ASP A 457 -5.27 -17.70 -7.20
CA ASP A 457 -6.27 -16.66 -7.47
C ASP A 457 -7.22 -17.11 -8.58
N GLN A 458 -6.73 -17.76 -9.64
CA GLN A 458 -7.56 -18.40 -10.66
C GLN A 458 -8.51 -19.45 -10.05
N VAL A 459 -8.00 -20.34 -9.18
CA VAL A 459 -8.80 -21.38 -8.52
C VAL A 459 -9.88 -20.76 -7.60
N LEU A 460 -9.51 -19.77 -6.78
CA LEU A 460 -10.39 -19.15 -5.78
C LEU A 460 -11.40 -18.15 -6.36
N THR A 461 -11.15 -17.59 -7.55
CA THR A 461 -12.04 -16.57 -8.14
C THR A 461 -12.76 -17.04 -9.40
N ALA A 462 -12.27 -18.06 -10.11
CA ALA A 462 -12.68 -18.39 -11.48
C ALA A 462 -12.54 -17.21 -12.47
N LYS A 463 -11.60 -16.28 -12.21
CA LYS A 463 -11.16 -15.25 -13.16
C LYS A 463 -9.97 -15.78 -13.97
N GLU A 464 -9.89 -15.38 -15.24
CA GLU A 464 -8.69 -15.62 -16.05
C GLU A 464 -7.49 -14.83 -15.49
N PRO A 465 -6.24 -15.27 -15.69
CA PRO A 465 -5.08 -14.48 -15.29
C PRO A 465 -5.09 -13.10 -15.98
N ALA A 466 -4.66 -12.07 -15.25
CA ALA A 466 -4.93 -10.65 -15.53
C ALA A 466 -4.22 -10.03 -16.76
N GLY A 467 -3.85 -10.84 -17.76
CA GLY A 467 -3.17 -10.41 -18.98
C GLY A 467 -4.01 -10.48 -20.27
N VAL A 468 -5.29 -10.90 -20.22
CA VAL A 468 -6.07 -11.20 -21.44
C VAL A 468 -7.15 -10.16 -21.78
N ILE A 469 -7.83 -9.54 -20.79
CA ILE A 469 -9.05 -8.72 -21.07
C ILE A 469 -9.11 -7.38 -20.28
N THR A 470 -8.43 -7.26 -19.14
CA THR A 470 -8.76 -6.25 -18.11
C THR A 470 -8.38 -4.78 -18.38
N PRO A 471 -7.20 -4.40 -18.93
CA PRO A 471 -6.75 -3.00 -18.93
C PRO A 471 -7.73 -2.00 -19.56
N PHE A 472 -8.38 -2.39 -20.66
CA PHE A 472 -9.22 -1.49 -21.44
C PHE A 472 -10.63 -1.27 -20.83
N ALA A 473 -11.21 -2.32 -20.23
CA ALA A 473 -12.52 -2.22 -19.58
C ALA A 473 -12.42 -1.48 -18.23
N GLU A 474 -11.33 -1.70 -17.50
CA GLU A 474 -11.04 -1.05 -16.22
C GLU A 474 -10.75 0.46 -16.41
N GLN A 475 -9.98 0.84 -17.44
CA GLN A 475 -9.74 2.26 -17.79
C GLN A 475 -11.01 3.02 -18.20
N MET A 476 -12.04 2.35 -18.74
CA MET A 476 -13.30 2.98 -19.14
C MET A 476 -14.38 3.01 -18.03
N GLY A 477 -14.09 2.49 -16.83
CA GLY A 477 -15.06 2.47 -15.72
C GLY A 477 -16.30 1.61 -15.98
N ILE A 478 -16.21 0.63 -16.88
CA ILE A 478 -17.31 -0.28 -17.18
C ILE A 478 -17.45 -1.25 -16.00
N LYS A 479 -18.62 -1.27 -15.35
CA LYS A 479 -18.94 -2.25 -14.31
C LYS A 479 -19.00 -3.65 -14.91
N VAL A 480 -17.88 -4.38 -14.88
CA VAL A 480 -17.83 -5.80 -15.20
C VAL A 480 -18.63 -6.54 -14.12
N GLN A 481 -19.82 -7.02 -14.49
CA GLN A 481 -20.58 -7.91 -13.62
C GLN A 481 -19.89 -9.28 -13.58
N GLU A 482 -19.79 -9.87 -12.40
CA GLU A 482 -19.25 -11.22 -12.25
C GLU A 482 -20.15 -12.25 -12.94
N THR A 483 -19.55 -13.27 -13.53
CA THR A 483 -20.28 -14.41 -14.09
C THR A 483 -20.88 -15.28 -12.99
N GLU A 484 -21.94 -16.04 -13.29
CA GLU A 484 -22.54 -17.00 -12.34
C GLU A 484 -21.52 -18.00 -11.77
N VAL A 485 -20.50 -18.36 -12.56
CA VAL A 485 -19.40 -19.26 -12.14
C VAL A 485 -18.51 -18.58 -11.10
N GLN A 486 -18.13 -17.32 -11.33
CA GLN A 486 -17.33 -16.53 -10.38
C GLN A 486 -18.11 -16.26 -9.09
N GLN A 487 -19.41 -15.96 -9.19
CA GLN A 487 -20.29 -15.81 -8.03
C GLN A 487 -20.36 -17.11 -7.20
N LYS A 488 -20.66 -18.26 -7.82
CA LYS A 488 -20.64 -19.56 -7.13
C LYS A 488 -19.28 -19.88 -6.51
N ARG A 489 -18.18 -19.52 -7.17
CA ARG A 489 -16.84 -19.74 -6.62
C ARG A 489 -16.61 -18.89 -5.36
N ARG A 490 -16.89 -17.59 -5.41
CA ARG A 490 -16.79 -16.70 -4.24
C ARG A 490 -17.63 -17.22 -3.08
N GLU A 491 -18.86 -17.66 -3.33
CA GLU A 491 -19.74 -18.20 -2.31
C GLU A 491 -19.16 -19.43 -1.60
N ILE A 492 -18.55 -20.37 -2.33
CA ILE A 492 -17.86 -21.54 -1.76
C ILE A 492 -16.67 -21.08 -0.90
N VAL A 493 -15.84 -20.17 -1.41
CA VAL A 493 -14.66 -19.66 -0.70
C VAL A 493 -15.06 -18.90 0.57
N GLN A 494 -16.13 -18.09 0.53
CA GLN A 494 -16.68 -17.38 1.67
C GLN A 494 -17.22 -18.36 2.74
N ASP A 495 -17.94 -19.40 2.34
CA ASP A 495 -18.42 -20.44 3.28
C ASP A 495 -17.27 -21.18 3.97
N VAL A 496 -16.20 -21.49 3.23
CA VAL A 496 -14.98 -22.11 3.77
C VAL A 496 -14.25 -21.16 4.71
N LEU A 497 -13.97 -19.92 4.29
CA LEU A 497 -13.25 -18.91 5.07
C LEU A 497 -13.97 -18.59 6.38
N ARG A 498 -15.28 -18.31 6.31
CA ARG A 498 -16.13 -18.07 7.48
C ARG A 498 -16.08 -19.25 8.46
N SER A 499 -16.17 -20.48 7.94
CA SER A 499 -16.15 -21.69 8.77
C SER A 499 -14.77 -21.94 9.38
N HIS A 500 -13.70 -21.60 8.66
CA HIS A 500 -12.30 -21.69 9.08
C HIS A 500 -11.98 -20.72 10.23
N ILE A 501 -12.17 -19.41 10.02
CA ILE A 501 -11.87 -18.39 11.03
C ILE A 501 -12.65 -18.66 12.33
N GLN A 502 -13.93 -19.04 12.22
CA GLN A 502 -14.73 -19.42 13.38
C GLN A 502 -14.15 -20.60 14.15
N GLU A 503 -13.61 -21.64 13.48
CA GLU A 503 -13.06 -22.81 14.16
C GLU A 503 -11.66 -22.53 14.76
N VAL A 504 -10.83 -21.72 14.09
CA VAL A 504 -9.54 -21.24 14.63
C VAL A 504 -9.75 -20.44 15.90
N LEU A 505 -10.60 -19.39 15.86
CA LEU A 505 -10.89 -18.55 17.03
C LEU A 505 -11.60 -19.31 18.15
N ARG A 506 -12.42 -20.32 17.81
CA ARG A 506 -13.03 -21.22 18.79
C ARG A 506 -11.96 -22.04 19.51
N LEU A 507 -11.07 -22.72 18.78
CA LEU A 507 -9.99 -23.52 19.35
C LEU A 507 -9.00 -22.70 20.19
N LEU A 508 -8.72 -21.45 19.80
CA LEU A 508 -7.87 -20.53 20.57
C LEU A 508 -8.48 -20.08 21.92
N ASN A 509 -9.79 -20.24 22.12
CA ASN A 509 -10.49 -19.67 23.28
C ASN A 509 -11.36 -20.69 24.06
N ASP A 510 -11.50 -21.93 23.55
CA ASP A 510 -12.22 -23.05 24.18
C ASP A 510 -11.68 -23.45 25.57
N GLY A 511 -10.41 -23.11 25.88
CA GLY A 511 -9.76 -23.48 27.13
C GLY A 511 -10.30 -22.74 28.36
N GLU A 512 -10.65 -21.46 28.19
CA GLU A 512 -11.08 -20.60 29.31
C GLU A 512 -12.46 -20.99 29.84
N ASP A 513 -13.41 -21.31 28.96
CA ASP A 513 -14.78 -21.70 29.33
C ASP A 513 -14.80 -22.96 30.21
N ARG A 514 -13.78 -23.82 30.10
CA ARG A 514 -13.63 -25.02 30.95
C ARG A 514 -13.00 -24.71 32.32
N SER A 515 -12.29 -23.60 32.44
CA SER A 515 -11.62 -23.17 33.67
C SER A 515 -12.52 -22.31 34.56
N SER A 516 -13.41 -21.50 33.96
CA SER A 516 -14.38 -20.66 34.67
C SER A 516 -15.48 -21.46 35.35
N ASP A 517 -16.00 -22.52 34.71
CA ASP A 517 -17.01 -23.41 35.31
C ASP A 517 -16.40 -24.35 36.38
N GLY A 518 -15.07 -24.53 36.39
CA GLY A 518 -14.36 -25.44 37.29
C GLY A 518 -14.36 -25.02 38.78
N GLN A 519 -14.72 -23.78 39.12
CA GLN A 519 -14.87 -23.31 40.50
C GLN A 519 -16.29 -23.40 41.06
N SER A 520 -17.27 -23.82 40.24
CA SER A 520 -18.68 -23.83 40.62
C SER A 520 -19.37 -25.14 40.27
N LEU A 521 -19.12 -26.20 41.05
CA LEU A 521 -20.15 -27.10 41.61
C LEU A 521 -19.54 -28.22 42.47
N ARG A 522 -20.39 -28.81 43.32
CA ARG A 522 -19.98 -29.74 44.39
C ARG A 522 -19.42 -31.07 43.87
N ALA A 523 -18.56 -31.65 44.69
CA ALA A 523 -18.18 -33.05 44.58
C ALA A 523 -19.40 -33.97 44.76
N ASP A 524 -19.56 -34.92 43.84
CA ASP A 524 -20.17 -36.22 44.11
C ASP A 524 -19.31 -37.31 43.47
N TYR A 525 -18.97 -38.33 44.27
CA TYR A 525 -18.09 -39.44 43.87
C TYR A 525 -18.85 -40.46 43.01
N SER A 526 -18.26 -40.89 41.88
CA SER A 526 -18.55 -42.19 41.26
C SER A 526 -17.35 -42.68 40.45
N PRO A 527 -16.86 -43.92 40.66
CA PRO A 527 -15.60 -44.38 40.09
C PRO A 527 -15.74 -45.12 38.75
N ALA A 528 -14.65 -45.04 37.97
CA ALA A 528 -14.18 -46.03 36.99
C ALA A 528 -15.06 -46.38 35.76
N THR A 529 -14.73 -45.76 34.62
CA THR A 529 -14.35 -46.54 33.42
C THR A 529 -13.09 -45.93 32.81
N GLY A 530 -11.99 -46.70 32.85
CA GLY A 530 -10.71 -46.27 32.28
C GLY A 530 -10.67 -46.43 30.76
N GLN A 531 -11.00 -45.37 30.02
CA GLN A 531 -10.44 -45.16 28.69
C GLN A 531 -9.26 -44.20 28.82
N PRO A 532 -8.10 -44.49 28.19
CA PRO A 532 -7.05 -43.49 28.09
C PRO A 532 -7.59 -42.31 27.30
N ARG A 533 -7.68 -41.14 27.94
CA ARG A 533 -8.00 -39.89 27.24
C ARG A 533 -6.85 -39.60 26.28
N VAL A 534 -7.04 -39.95 25.00
CA VAL A 534 -6.20 -39.44 23.92
C VAL A 534 -6.26 -37.91 24.02
N ALA A 535 -5.11 -37.27 24.23
CA ALA A 535 -5.03 -35.82 24.25
C ALA A 535 -5.61 -35.27 22.94
N LEU A 536 -6.55 -34.35 23.06
CA LEU A 536 -7.19 -33.73 21.91
C LEU A 536 -6.19 -32.72 21.33
N LEU A 537 -5.54 -33.10 20.22
CA LEU A 537 -4.67 -32.22 19.43
C LEU A 537 -5.26 -30.80 19.33
N GLY A 538 -4.53 -29.82 19.84
CA GLY A 538 -4.94 -28.42 19.92
C GLY A 538 -3.74 -27.46 19.88
N PHE A 539 -4.01 -26.16 20.00
CA PHE A 539 -2.94 -25.16 20.01
C PHE A 539 -2.07 -25.23 21.27
N GLU A 540 -2.57 -25.77 22.38
CA GLU A 540 -1.76 -26.06 23.58
C GLU A 540 -0.60 -27.02 23.28
N ASP A 541 -0.85 -28.13 22.57
CA ASP A 541 0.21 -29.08 22.19
C ASP A 541 1.28 -28.43 21.29
N MET A 542 0.89 -27.43 20.49
CA MET A 542 1.82 -26.61 19.70
C MET A 542 2.63 -25.65 20.61
N HIS A 543 2.03 -25.05 21.64
CA HIS A 543 2.76 -24.20 22.58
C HIS A 543 3.75 -24.99 23.45
N GLU A 544 3.39 -26.20 23.86
CA GLU A 544 4.26 -27.16 24.56
C GLU A 544 5.35 -27.76 23.67
N ALA A 545 5.15 -27.83 22.36
CA ALA A 545 6.12 -28.39 21.41
C ALA A 545 7.43 -27.58 21.32
N SER A 546 8.50 -28.29 20.92
CA SER A 546 9.81 -27.70 20.67
C SER A 546 9.75 -26.60 19.58
N PRO A 547 10.67 -25.62 19.58
CA PRO A 547 10.74 -24.60 18.53
C PRO A 547 10.81 -25.16 17.11
N ASP A 548 11.35 -26.38 16.95
CA ASP A 548 11.53 -27.05 15.67
C ASP A 548 10.31 -27.85 15.21
N ASP A 549 9.47 -28.33 16.13
CA ASP A 549 8.27 -29.13 15.86
C ASP A 549 6.99 -28.28 15.80
N ARG A 550 7.03 -27.03 16.29
CA ARG A 550 5.89 -26.10 16.36
C ARG A 550 5.16 -25.94 15.04
N GLN A 551 5.88 -25.83 13.93
CA GLN A 551 5.29 -25.62 12.60
C GLN A 551 4.58 -26.88 12.09
N LEU A 552 5.11 -28.07 12.42
CA LEU A 552 4.46 -29.35 12.15
C LEU A 552 3.18 -29.50 12.99
N LYS A 553 3.24 -29.24 14.30
CA LYS A 553 2.06 -29.30 15.20
C LYS A 553 0.97 -28.32 14.80
N PHE A 554 1.35 -27.11 14.38
CA PHE A 554 0.43 -26.13 13.79
C PHE A 554 -0.32 -26.70 12.58
N MET A 555 0.38 -27.31 11.62
CA MET A 555 -0.25 -27.94 10.46
C MET A 555 -1.04 -29.22 10.81
N GLU A 556 -0.61 -30.03 11.76
CA GLU A 556 -1.39 -31.17 12.26
C GLU A 556 -2.75 -30.73 12.82
N VAL A 557 -2.81 -29.67 13.61
CA VAL A 557 -4.08 -29.09 14.11
C VAL A 557 -4.95 -28.62 12.94
N TYR A 558 -4.35 -27.97 11.95
CA TYR A 558 -5.06 -27.49 10.77
C TYR A 558 -5.68 -28.64 9.95
N PHE A 559 -4.93 -29.69 9.65
CA PHE A 559 -5.40 -30.81 8.83
C PHE A 559 -6.28 -31.81 9.59
N HIS A 560 -5.95 -32.15 10.84
CA HIS A 560 -6.66 -33.20 11.58
C HIS A 560 -7.86 -32.69 12.38
N VAL A 561 -7.88 -31.41 12.77
CA VAL A 561 -8.92 -30.83 13.64
C VAL A 561 -9.75 -29.78 12.92
N ILE A 562 -9.11 -28.77 12.32
CA ILE A 562 -9.81 -27.64 11.68
C ILE A 562 -10.47 -28.10 10.37
N ARG A 563 -9.70 -28.52 9.37
CA ARG A 563 -10.19 -29.01 8.06
C ARG A 563 -11.34 -30.01 8.20
N LYS A 564 -11.19 -30.99 9.10
CA LYS A 564 -12.17 -32.04 9.40
C LYS A 564 -13.54 -31.50 9.85
N LYS A 565 -13.59 -30.32 10.48
CA LYS A 565 -14.83 -29.62 10.86
C LYS A 565 -15.26 -28.57 9.84
N VAL A 566 -14.30 -27.88 9.21
CA VAL A 566 -14.54 -26.77 8.29
C VAL A 566 -15.18 -27.25 6.99
N VAL A 567 -14.61 -28.26 6.33
CA VAL A 567 -15.06 -28.71 5.01
C VAL A 567 -16.52 -29.20 5.04
N PRO A 568 -16.96 -30.07 5.99
CA PRO A 568 -18.37 -30.46 6.07
C PRO A 568 -19.31 -29.30 6.41
N ARG A 569 -18.94 -28.42 7.36
CA ARG A 569 -19.78 -27.27 7.74
C ARG A 569 -19.92 -26.24 6.63
N ALA A 570 -18.91 -26.09 5.78
CA ALA A 570 -18.96 -25.22 4.61
C ALA A 570 -19.88 -25.81 3.53
N ALA A 571 -19.77 -27.12 3.26
CA ALA A 571 -20.69 -27.83 2.37
C ALA A 571 -22.15 -27.75 2.86
N ASP A 572 -22.42 -28.07 4.14
CA ASP A 572 -23.74 -27.94 4.76
C ASP A 572 -24.33 -26.52 4.63
N SER A 573 -23.48 -25.49 4.66
CA SER A 573 -23.89 -24.09 4.52
C SER A 573 -24.32 -23.77 3.08
N THR A 574 -23.53 -24.21 2.10
CA THR A 574 -23.86 -24.09 0.68
C THR A 574 -25.14 -24.87 0.33
N ASP A 575 -25.31 -26.09 0.84
CA ASP A 575 -26.51 -26.91 0.62
C ASP A 575 -27.77 -26.31 1.27
N ARG A 576 -27.63 -25.64 2.41
CA ARG A 576 -28.72 -24.85 3.01
C ARG A 576 -29.08 -23.62 2.17
N ARG A 577 -28.10 -22.97 1.51
CA ARG A 577 -28.36 -21.84 0.60
C ARG A 577 -29.04 -22.28 -0.69
N THR A 578 -28.65 -23.42 -1.26
CA THR A 578 -29.27 -23.95 -2.49
C THR A 578 -30.68 -24.49 -2.26
N SER A 579 -30.97 -25.04 -1.08
CA SER A 579 -32.31 -25.51 -0.70
C SER A 579 -33.27 -24.40 -0.25
N ILE A 580 -32.76 -23.31 0.33
CA ILE A 580 -33.54 -22.10 0.66
C ILE A 580 -33.41 -21.11 -0.49
N GLY A 581 -34.17 -21.35 -1.57
CA GLY A 581 -34.00 -20.70 -2.87
C GLY A 581 -33.76 -19.19 -2.82
N GLY A 582 -32.55 -18.78 -3.22
CA GLY A 582 -32.20 -17.39 -3.54
C GLY A 582 -31.93 -16.45 -2.36
N ALA A 583 -31.70 -16.95 -1.14
CA ALA A 583 -31.28 -16.10 -0.03
C ALA A 583 -29.77 -15.76 -0.10
N PRO A 584 -29.37 -14.48 -0.10
CA PRO A 584 -27.97 -14.08 -0.19
C PRO A 584 -27.23 -14.22 1.16
N ALA A 585 -25.95 -13.86 1.20
CA ALA A 585 -25.06 -14.23 2.30
C ALA A 585 -25.50 -13.64 3.65
N GLY A 586 -25.70 -14.50 4.66
CA GLY A 586 -25.98 -14.08 6.04
C GLY A 586 -27.47 -13.99 6.43
N PHE A 587 -28.43 -14.16 5.52
CA PHE A 587 -29.85 -13.96 5.84
C PHE A 587 -30.49 -15.04 6.75
N ALA A 588 -29.92 -16.25 6.79
CA ALA A 588 -30.58 -17.44 7.34
C ALA A 588 -30.57 -17.59 8.89
N PHE A 589 -29.90 -16.71 9.65
CA PHE A 589 -29.75 -16.85 11.11
C PHE A 589 -30.58 -15.88 11.97
N ARG A 590 -31.61 -15.23 11.42
CA ARG A 590 -32.57 -14.43 12.19
C ARG A 590 -33.90 -15.17 12.43
N ARG A 591 -33.96 -16.06 13.43
CA ARG A 591 -35.25 -16.32 14.13
C ARG A 591 -35.11 -16.79 15.59
N ALA A 592 -35.94 -16.17 16.43
CA ALA A 592 -36.33 -16.57 17.79
C ALA A 592 -35.23 -16.62 18.89
N GLY A 593 -34.92 -15.45 19.45
CA GLY A 593 -34.25 -15.29 20.75
C GLY A 593 -34.48 -13.89 21.30
N THR A 594 -35.09 -13.75 22.48
CA THR A 594 -35.57 -12.46 23.01
C THR A 594 -34.45 -11.63 23.65
N GLY A 595 -34.27 -10.39 23.20
CA GLY A 595 -33.41 -9.40 23.88
C GLY A 595 -33.29 -8.09 23.12
N ARG A 596 -33.95 -7.02 23.59
CA ARG A 596 -33.73 -5.65 23.08
C ARG A 596 -32.43 -5.12 23.69
N THR A 597 -31.39 -4.92 22.90
CA THR A 597 -30.21 -4.13 23.30
C THR A 597 -30.29 -2.72 22.71
N GLN A 598 -29.94 -1.74 23.54
CA GLN A 598 -30.03 -0.32 23.20
C GLN A 598 -28.80 0.13 22.42
N ALA A 599 -28.94 0.37 21.13
CA ALA A 599 -27.91 1.03 20.29
C ALA A 599 -28.53 2.02 19.27
N SER A 600 -29.73 2.53 19.57
CA SER A 600 -30.49 3.39 18.66
C SER A 600 -31.31 4.44 19.42
N SER A 601 -30.64 5.19 20.32
CA SER A 601 -31.25 6.34 21.00
C SER A 601 -30.19 7.27 21.60
N MET A 602 -29.47 8.02 20.75
CA MET A 602 -28.81 9.29 21.13
C MET A 602 -28.60 10.17 19.88
N ARG A 603 -29.68 10.78 19.38
CA ARG A 603 -29.67 12.06 18.63
C ARG A 603 -31.12 12.55 18.45
N GLY A 604 -31.49 13.58 19.22
CA GLY A 604 -32.80 14.22 19.21
C GLY A 604 -32.79 15.43 20.16
N MET A 605 -33.40 16.53 19.74
CA MET A 605 -33.09 17.91 20.15
C MET A 605 -31.64 18.34 19.79
N GLU A 606 -31.40 19.54 19.25
CA GLU A 606 -32.24 20.75 19.20
C GLU A 606 -32.71 21.12 17.77
N ARG A 607 -33.84 21.83 17.68
CA ARG A 607 -34.35 22.43 16.43
C ARG A 607 -34.09 23.94 16.44
N GLY A 608 -33.30 24.43 15.48
CA GLY A 608 -33.29 25.83 15.03
C GLY A 608 -33.79 25.91 13.59
N SER A 609 -34.69 26.85 13.28
CA SER A 609 -35.42 26.91 12.00
C SER A 609 -34.71 27.74 10.91
N SER A 610 -34.69 27.24 9.67
CA SER A 610 -34.34 28.02 8.45
C SER A 610 -34.90 27.34 7.17
N PRO A 611 -35.00 28.06 6.02
CA PRO A 611 -35.97 27.75 4.94
C PRO A 611 -35.52 26.70 3.91
N PRO A 612 -36.42 26.25 3.00
CA PRO A 612 -36.13 25.17 2.04
C PRO A 612 -35.27 25.63 0.84
N PRO A 613 -34.47 24.73 0.24
CA PRO A 613 -33.69 25.00 -0.96
C PRO A 613 -34.53 24.96 -2.25
N PRO A 614 -34.08 25.60 -3.35
CA PRO A 614 -34.81 25.66 -4.62
C PRO A 614 -34.71 24.37 -5.45
N VAL A 615 -35.64 24.23 -6.40
CA VAL A 615 -35.86 23.06 -7.26
C VAL A 615 -34.73 22.90 -8.31
N PRO A 616 -34.23 21.68 -8.60
CA PRO A 616 -33.32 21.43 -9.72
C PRO A 616 -34.05 21.42 -11.08
N ALA A 617 -33.42 22.03 -12.10
CA ALA A 617 -33.84 21.95 -13.50
C ALA A 617 -33.58 20.54 -14.10
N PRO A 618 -34.24 20.16 -15.22
CA PRO A 618 -34.30 18.76 -15.64
C PRO A 618 -32.99 18.23 -16.24
N ARG A 619 -32.66 16.97 -15.91
CA ARG A 619 -31.55 16.23 -16.54
C ARG A 619 -31.96 15.74 -17.93
N LEU A 620 -31.10 15.97 -18.92
CA LEU A 620 -31.14 15.26 -20.21
C LEU A 620 -30.90 13.77 -19.99
N GLN A 621 -31.81 12.93 -20.48
CA GLN A 621 -31.62 11.49 -20.55
C GLN A 621 -30.83 11.14 -21.82
N THR A 622 -29.60 10.66 -21.67
CA THR A 622 -28.93 9.85 -22.70
C THR A 622 -28.98 8.40 -22.25
N SER A 623 -29.96 7.66 -22.76
CA SER A 623 -30.02 6.20 -22.66
C SER A 623 -28.87 5.59 -23.47
N VAL A 624 -28.08 4.70 -22.84
CA VAL A 624 -27.17 3.80 -23.54
C VAL A 624 -27.75 2.40 -23.40
N GLU A 625 -28.00 1.73 -24.52
CA GLU A 625 -28.64 0.41 -24.56
C GLU A 625 -27.67 -0.72 -24.17
N ASN A 626 -28.20 -1.72 -23.48
CA ASN A 626 -27.49 -2.98 -23.24
C ASN A 626 -27.54 -3.84 -24.51
N ILE A 627 -26.39 -4.20 -25.08
CA ILE A 627 -26.31 -5.12 -26.23
C ILE A 627 -25.83 -6.50 -25.74
N PRO A 628 -26.64 -7.57 -25.86
CA PRO A 628 -26.19 -8.93 -25.56
C PRO A 628 -25.36 -9.49 -26.73
N LEU A 629 -24.18 -10.04 -26.44
CA LEU A 629 -23.29 -10.59 -27.45
C LEU A 629 -23.70 -12.03 -27.82
N ASN A 630 -24.12 -12.24 -29.07
CA ASN A 630 -24.30 -13.57 -29.66
C ASN A 630 -23.63 -13.64 -31.04
N THR A 631 -22.85 -14.71 -31.24
CA THR A 631 -22.36 -15.30 -32.51
C THR A 631 -22.28 -14.42 -33.76
N LEU A 632 -21.06 -14.26 -34.29
CA LEU A 632 -20.81 -14.30 -35.74
C LEU A 632 -19.37 -14.74 -36.06
N THR A 633 -19.25 -15.70 -36.98
CA THR A 633 -18.00 -16.30 -37.47
C THR A 633 -17.54 -15.69 -38.79
N ASN A 634 -16.23 -15.73 -39.04
CA ASN A 634 -15.55 -15.65 -40.34
C ASN A 634 -16.09 -14.70 -41.42
N ASN A 635 -15.30 -13.68 -41.77
CA ASN A 635 -14.83 -13.56 -43.17
C ASN A 635 -13.53 -12.75 -43.30
N ARG A 636 -12.65 -13.21 -44.20
CA ARG A 636 -11.42 -12.49 -44.61
C ARG A 636 -11.75 -11.39 -45.61
N LEU A 637 -10.91 -10.35 -45.67
CA LEU A 637 -10.35 -9.81 -46.91
C LEU A 637 -8.99 -9.12 -46.60
N SER A 638 -8.20 -8.83 -47.62
CA SER A 638 -6.72 -8.75 -47.54
C SER A 638 -6.10 -7.64 -48.41
N ILE A 639 -4.76 -7.50 -48.34
CA ILE A 639 -3.86 -6.59 -49.13
C ILE A 639 -3.71 -5.20 -48.46
N SER A 640 -2.53 -4.62 -48.21
CA SER A 640 -1.10 -4.96 -48.50
C SER A 640 -0.23 -4.61 -47.26
N SER A 641 1.11 -4.68 -47.19
CA SER A 641 2.20 -4.94 -48.17
C SER A 641 3.47 -5.48 -47.46
N ARG A 642 4.58 -5.66 -48.19
CA ARG A 642 5.96 -5.99 -47.76
C ARG A 642 6.96 -5.09 -48.53
N PRO A 643 8.29 -5.00 -48.26
CA PRO A 643 9.27 -6.11 -48.05
C PRO A 643 10.23 -5.86 -46.85
N GLY A 644 11.23 -6.67 -46.47
CA GLY A 644 11.83 -7.96 -46.88
C GLY A 644 13.11 -8.15 -46.00
N SER A 645 13.58 -9.32 -45.57
CA SER A 645 14.17 -10.43 -46.35
C SER A 645 14.53 -11.63 -45.44
N ALA A 646 14.69 -12.83 -46.03
CA ALA A 646 15.33 -14.11 -45.58
C ALA A 646 15.74 -14.33 -44.10
N VAL A 647 15.54 -15.51 -43.49
CA VAL A 647 16.34 -16.76 -43.71
C VAL A 647 15.52 -18.06 -43.46
N SER A 648 15.84 -19.09 -44.25
CA SER A 648 15.56 -20.55 -44.22
C SER A 648 14.50 -21.17 -43.29
N GLU A 649 13.58 -21.91 -43.91
CA GLU A 649 12.88 -23.05 -43.31
C GLU A 649 13.78 -24.28 -43.18
N ALA A 650 13.59 -25.07 -42.11
CA ALA A 650 14.04 -26.46 -42.03
C ALA A 650 12.89 -27.33 -41.51
N TYR A 651 12.42 -28.26 -42.33
CA TYR A 651 11.33 -29.18 -41.96
C TYR A 651 11.78 -30.12 -40.84
N SER A 652 10.95 -30.26 -39.81
CA SER A 652 11.01 -31.36 -38.84
C SER A 652 9.62 -31.92 -38.63
N THR A 653 9.38 -33.15 -39.09
CA THR A 653 8.11 -33.86 -38.96
C THR A 653 7.83 -34.20 -37.49
N VAL A 654 6.81 -33.57 -36.90
CA VAL A 654 6.35 -33.90 -35.54
C VAL A 654 5.26 -34.96 -35.60
N SER A 655 5.47 -36.03 -34.84
CA SER A 655 4.51 -37.12 -34.61
C SER A 655 3.17 -36.58 -34.11
N ASP A 656 2.09 -36.91 -34.82
CA ASP A 656 0.73 -36.52 -34.46
C ASP A 656 0.22 -37.39 -33.30
N ALA A 657 0.09 -36.78 -32.12
CA ALA A 657 -0.53 -37.37 -30.95
C ALA A 657 -1.48 -36.32 -30.34
N PRO A 658 -2.77 -36.63 -30.14
CA PRO A 658 -3.76 -35.63 -29.76
C PRO A 658 -3.51 -35.16 -28.33
N LYS A 659 -2.92 -33.98 -28.17
CA LYS A 659 -2.93 -33.25 -26.90
C LYS A 659 -4.39 -33.00 -26.51
N ARG A 660 -4.85 -33.66 -25.44
CA ARG A 660 -6.08 -33.24 -24.77
C ARG A 660 -5.93 -31.77 -24.40
N LEU A 661 -6.90 -30.95 -24.77
CA LEU A 661 -7.03 -29.59 -24.25
C LEU A 661 -7.31 -29.70 -22.74
N GLU A 662 -6.28 -29.48 -21.93
CA GLU A 662 -6.42 -29.41 -20.48
C GLU A 662 -7.25 -28.18 -20.12
N VAL A 663 -8.27 -28.36 -19.26
CA VAL A 663 -9.13 -27.26 -18.82
C VAL A 663 -8.30 -26.32 -17.92
N PRO A 664 -8.24 -25.01 -18.20
CA PRO A 664 -7.52 -24.04 -17.38
C PRO A 664 -7.98 -24.05 -15.91
N LEU A 665 -7.10 -23.63 -14.99
CA LEU A 665 -7.38 -23.68 -13.54
C LEU A 665 -8.64 -22.91 -13.13
N TYR A 666 -8.90 -21.75 -13.74
CA TYR A 666 -10.12 -20.97 -13.49
C TYR A 666 -11.41 -21.71 -13.91
N GLY A 667 -11.33 -22.59 -14.91
CA GLY A 667 -12.43 -23.43 -15.39
C GLY A 667 -12.58 -24.79 -14.70
N GLN A 668 -11.70 -25.13 -13.75
CA GLN A 668 -11.78 -26.38 -12.99
C GLN A 668 -12.99 -26.40 -12.03
N GLU A 669 -13.55 -27.57 -11.76
CA GLU A 669 -14.45 -27.71 -10.60
C GLU A 669 -13.64 -27.67 -9.31
N VAL A 670 -14.15 -26.93 -8.31
CA VAL A 670 -13.49 -26.69 -7.01
C VAL A 670 -14.48 -27.06 -5.91
N SER A 671 -14.13 -28.02 -5.07
CA SER A 671 -14.89 -28.37 -3.86
C SER A 671 -14.53 -27.45 -2.68
N HIS A 672 -15.27 -27.58 -1.56
CA HIS A 672 -14.89 -26.95 -0.30
C HIS A 672 -13.54 -27.43 0.26
N ASP A 673 -13.09 -28.66 -0.06
CA ASP A 673 -11.77 -29.17 0.34
C ASP A 673 -10.66 -28.53 -0.51
N ASP A 674 -10.87 -28.45 -1.82
CA ASP A 674 -9.94 -27.79 -2.75
C ASP A 674 -9.78 -26.32 -2.37
N ALA A 675 -10.90 -25.60 -2.16
CA ALA A 675 -10.88 -24.20 -1.72
C ALA A 675 -10.17 -24.01 -0.38
N TRP A 676 -10.36 -24.89 0.60
CA TRP A 676 -9.66 -24.80 1.89
C TRP A 676 -8.15 -25.04 1.73
N CYS A 677 -7.75 -26.08 0.99
CA CYS A 677 -6.35 -26.33 0.69
C CYS A 677 -5.69 -25.16 -0.06
N THR A 678 -6.34 -24.62 -1.09
CA THR A 678 -5.84 -23.46 -1.83
C THR A 678 -5.72 -22.22 -0.95
N LEU A 679 -6.69 -21.92 -0.06
CA LEU A 679 -6.58 -20.79 0.87
C LEU A 679 -5.38 -20.90 1.81
N ILE A 680 -5.15 -22.09 2.41
CA ILE A 680 -4.01 -22.32 3.32
C ILE A 680 -2.69 -22.23 2.56
N PHE A 681 -2.57 -22.89 1.40
CA PHE A 681 -1.37 -22.84 0.58
C PHE A 681 -1.05 -21.40 0.13
N ARG A 682 -2.06 -20.68 -0.37
CA ARG A 682 -1.96 -19.27 -0.76
C ARG A 682 -1.48 -18.39 0.37
N MET A 683 -2.05 -18.55 1.58
CA MET A 683 -1.63 -17.81 2.77
C MET A 683 -0.13 -18.02 3.05
N ILE A 684 0.35 -19.26 3.00
CA ILE A 684 1.78 -19.56 3.23
C ILE A 684 2.63 -18.88 2.13
N CYS A 685 2.29 -19.03 0.85
CA CYS A 685 3.01 -18.39 -0.25
C CYS A 685 3.02 -16.85 -0.14
N TRP A 686 1.87 -16.25 0.16
CA TRP A 686 1.74 -14.79 0.25
C TRP A 686 2.55 -14.22 1.42
N LEU A 687 2.54 -14.88 2.59
CA LEU A 687 3.37 -14.51 3.75
C LEU A 687 4.88 -14.82 3.54
N MET A 688 5.24 -15.73 2.64
CA MET A 688 6.63 -15.97 2.22
C MET A 688 7.13 -14.96 1.18
N LEU A 689 6.22 -14.39 0.38
CA LEU A 689 6.54 -13.41 -0.66
C LEU A 689 6.63 -11.98 -0.11
N HIS A 690 5.82 -11.67 0.92
CA HIS A 690 5.68 -10.31 1.43
C HIS A 690 6.35 -10.07 2.79
N ASP A 691 7.08 -8.96 2.83
CA ASP A 691 7.80 -8.47 3.99
C ASP A 691 7.10 -7.22 4.52
N PHE A 692 7.17 -6.96 5.83
CA PHE A 692 6.44 -5.85 6.45
C PHE A 692 7.40 -4.81 7.04
N ILE A 693 7.13 -3.53 6.79
CA ILE A 693 7.63 -2.46 7.63
C ILE A 693 7.01 -2.60 9.02
N PHE A 694 7.76 -2.21 10.06
CA PHE A 694 7.28 -2.21 11.45
C PHE A 694 5.90 -1.57 11.58
N ALA A 695 5.04 -2.22 12.36
CA ALA A 695 3.64 -1.85 12.51
C ALA A 695 3.45 -0.38 12.89
N ASN A 696 2.43 0.25 12.29
CA ASN A 696 1.84 1.46 12.81
C ASN A 696 1.48 1.22 14.29
N THR A 697 1.86 2.15 15.17
CA THR A 697 1.43 2.04 16.57
C THR A 697 -0.07 2.28 16.70
N LYS A 698 -0.63 1.70 17.76
CA LYS A 698 -2.06 1.71 18.11
C LYS A 698 -2.69 3.10 17.98
N ASP A 699 -3.97 3.09 17.59
CA ASP A 699 -4.89 4.25 17.57
C ASP A 699 -4.68 5.24 16.41
N ILE A 700 -4.61 4.74 15.17
CA ILE A 700 -4.82 5.56 13.96
C ILE A 700 -6.31 5.52 13.56
N ASP A 701 -7.13 6.34 14.22
CA ASP A 701 -8.52 6.59 13.80
C ASP A 701 -8.54 7.42 12.49
N PHE A 702 -8.76 6.77 11.35
CA PHE A 702 -8.93 7.46 10.05
C PHE A 702 -10.34 8.04 9.82
N ALA A 703 -11.26 7.91 10.78
CA ALA A 703 -12.66 8.39 10.72
C ALA A 703 -12.81 9.93 10.61
#